data_AF-A0A0G0TZV1-F1
#
_entry.id   AF-A0A0G0TZV1-F1
#
_cell.length_a   1.000
_cell.length_b   1.000
_cell.length_c   1.000
_cell.angle_alpha   90.00
_cell.angle_beta   90.00
_cell.angle_gamma   90.00
#
_symmetry.space_group_name_H-M   'P 1'
#
loop_
_entity.id
_entity.type
_entity.pdbx_description
1 polymer ?
#
loop_
_entity_poly.entity_id
_entity_poly.type
_entity_poly.pdbx_seq_one_letter_code
_entity_poly.pdbx_strand_id
1 'polypeptide(L)'
;MCMRFSKFTALTPEKTVSLLGSDITRGLTQKQISFNLSKYGPNTLRENTVSWVQILLKQVQSSFIYLLLFAALISLVLGERTDAFFIIIFVVINCGLGFFHEYRSEKTIQLLRKFVAAEAHVIRGGIIKSLDTKELVVGDLVVLEAGDLVPADVRLVSLNDLAVDESALSGESISVRKRIAALKKNVGHIFLAENILFSGTHVVSGQARGIVIAVGKETQIGRISDLATNTVREGAFEKELRKLSGFILKLVFSTLLLVFILNIFVKPGGADLIKLSLFSIALAVSVIPEALPVVATFALSSGALNLAKKQVVVKRLASIEDLGSIEVLCSDKTGTLTENKLEVREVLSADMGKTLFYGGICSSEIIDKKNANNSFDLAIHLKLTDKARELMKKVPKILELPFDPDRRRNSVLVQLGGSYELIVRGAPETLINYAPVSAEDRDKILKWVAARGRLGERVLAVAAKKLKKPSDYKPRFEETGLEIIGLISFSDPLKKTTVAAVRKAQKLGVEIKILTGDSREIAGAVAYAAGLTRSPEDVITGTELEGLSANDLADVCLKYKVFARVSPEQKHKIIQTLKNFYSVGYLGEGINDAPALKAANVGIVVKDASDIARESADIILLNKGLEVLVDGVHEGRKVFANVSKYIRATLASNFGNFYAVAISTLFIDYLPMLPVQLLLLNLLSDFPMIAISGDTVDSNELTKPSKFNLKQFAVLASLLGLVSTVFDLTVFGIFFE
;
A
#
# COMPACT_ATOMS: atom_id res chain seq x y z
N MET A 1 -29.72 -17.06 13.56
CA MET A 1 -30.75 -16.01 13.63
C MET A 1 -30.07 -14.66 13.39
N CYS A 2 -30.26 -14.11 12.20
CA CYS A 2 -29.52 -12.97 11.65
C CYS A 2 -29.92 -11.67 12.39
N MET A 3 -29.08 -11.13 13.26
CA MET A 3 -29.39 -9.87 13.96
C MET A 3 -29.06 -8.69 13.03
N ARG A 4 -30.08 -8.14 12.36
CA ARG A 4 -29.93 -6.89 11.61
C ARG A 4 -29.47 -5.77 12.55
N PHE A 5 -28.49 -4.97 12.13
CA PHE A 5 -27.98 -3.82 12.89
C PHE A 5 -29.11 -2.89 13.38
N SER A 6 -30.20 -2.81 12.61
CA SER A 6 -31.39 -2.02 12.93
C SER A 6 -31.96 -2.31 14.32
N LYS A 7 -31.89 -3.55 14.81
CA LYS A 7 -32.33 -3.92 16.16
C LYS A 7 -31.49 -3.22 17.24
N PHE A 8 -30.20 -3.03 17.02
CA PHE A 8 -29.28 -2.42 17.98
C PHE A 8 -29.37 -0.89 17.99
N THR A 9 -29.94 -0.28 16.95
CA THR A 9 -30.13 1.18 16.89
C THR A 9 -31.08 1.70 17.97
N ALA A 10 -32.12 0.94 18.34
CA ALA A 10 -33.08 1.32 19.38
C ALA A 10 -32.72 0.80 20.78
N LEU A 11 -31.64 0.01 20.91
CA LEU A 11 -31.17 -0.49 22.20
C LEU A 11 -30.19 0.51 22.84
N THR A 12 -30.29 0.63 24.16
CA THR A 12 -29.26 1.34 24.94
C THR A 12 -27.97 0.51 24.96
N PRO A 13 -26.81 1.14 25.20
CA PRO A 13 -25.54 0.42 25.33
C PRO A 13 -25.64 -0.73 26.34
N GLU A 14 -26.22 -0.49 27.51
CA GLU A 14 -26.33 -1.47 28.61
C GLU A 14 -27.18 -2.69 28.22
N LYS A 15 -28.30 -2.46 27.53
CA LYS A 15 -29.14 -3.54 27.00
C LYS A 15 -28.42 -4.34 25.91
N THR A 16 -27.62 -3.68 25.09
CA THR A 16 -26.81 -4.34 24.05
C THR A 16 -25.72 -5.21 24.66
N VAL A 17 -25.01 -4.67 25.67
CA VAL A 17 -24.01 -5.40 26.46
C VAL A 17 -24.62 -6.66 27.07
N SER A 18 -25.76 -6.52 27.75
CA SER A 18 -26.46 -7.61 28.41
C SER A 18 -26.97 -8.67 27.42
N LEU A 19 -27.54 -8.25 26.29
CA LEU A 19 -28.03 -9.15 25.24
C LEU A 19 -26.92 -10.01 24.63
N LEU A 20 -25.72 -9.45 24.49
CA LEU A 20 -24.56 -10.13 23.92
C LEU A 20 -23.69 -10.83 24.97
N GLY A 21 -24.05 -10.73 26.26
CA GLY A 21 -23.29 -11.32 27.36
C GLY A 21 -21.90 -10.72 27.54
N SER A 22 -21.71 -9.44 27.22
CA SER A 22 -20.43 -8.73 27.35
C SER A 22 -20.35 -7.89 28.63
N ASP A 23 -19.23 -7.20 28.85
CA ASP A 23 -19.01 -6.25 29.95
C ASP A 23 -18.44 -4.93 29.40
N ILE A 24 -19.00 -3.81 29.83
CA ILE A 24 -18.69 -2.48 29.31
C ILE A 24 -17.31 -1.95 29.77
N THR A 25 -16.75 -2.56 30.80
CA THR A 25 -15.45 -2.21 31.41
C THR A 25 -14.40 -3.30 31.21
N ARG A 26 -14.80 -4.57 31.32
CA ARG A 26 -13.89 -5.72 31.25
C ARG A 26 -13.90 -6.43 29.90
N GLY A 27 -14.92 -6.23 29.07
CA GLY A 27 -15.10 -6.98 27.82
C GLY A 27 -15.36 -8.47 28.04
N LEU A 28 -15.03 -9.29 27.04
CA LEU A 28 -15.32 -10.73 27.05
C LEU A 28 -14.29 -11.58 27.83
N THR A 29 -14.76 -12.71 28.36
CA THR A 29 -13.94 -13.79 28.93
C THR A 29 -13.55 -14.83 27.87
N GLN A 30 -12.49 -15.61 28.12
CA GLN A 30 -12.02 -16.63 27.16
C GLN A 30 -13.10 -17.67 26.79
N LYS A 31 -13.95 -18.06 27.76
CA LYS A 31 -15.05 -19.01 27.51
C LYS A 31 -16.10 -18.43 26.57
N GLN A 32 -16.43 -17.14 26.72
CA GLN A 32 -17.38 -16.44 25.86
C GLN A 32 -16.82 -16.25 24.45
N ILE A 33 -15.52 -16.00 24.32
CA ILE A 33 -14.85 -15.87 23.02
C ILE A 33 -14.98 -17.16 22.23
N SER A 34 -14.62 -18.32 22.81
CA SER A 34 -14.74 -19.61 22.14
C SER A 34 -16.19 -19.95 21.76
N PHE A 35 -17.16 -19.59 22.61
CA PHE A 35 -18.58 -19.78 22.33
C PHE A 35 -19.09 -18.86 21.21
N ASN A 36 -18.69 -17.58 21.20
CA ASN A 36 -19.11 -16.64 20.18
C ASN A 36 -18.45 -16.94 18.83
N LEU A 37 -17.21 -17.44 18.83
CA LEU A 37 -16.52 -17.89 17.62
C LEU A 37 -17.23 -19.09 16.98
N SER A 38 -17.65 -20.09 17.77
CA SER A 38 -18.37 -21.24 17.22
C SER A 38 -19.78 -20.89 16.75
N LYS A 39 -20.42 -19.90 17.39
CA LYS A 39 -21.79 -19.48 17.07
C LYS A 39 -21.90 -18.52 15.89
N TYR A 40 -21.01 -17.53 15.80
CA TYR A 40 -21.08 -16.44 14.81
C TYR A 40 -20.00 -16.52 13.74
N GLY A 41 -18.98 -17.37 13.93
CA GLY A 41 -17.85 -17.49 13.02
C GLY A 41 -16.78 -16.40 13.21
N PRO A 42 -15.67 -16.49 12.46
CA PRO A 42 -14.60 -15.48 12.47
C PRO A 42 -15.00 -14.20 11.72
N ASN A 43 -14.28 -13.12 11.98
CA ASN A 43 -14.47 -11.86 11.27
C ASN A 43 -13.75 -11.87 9.91
N THR A 44 -14.27 -12.65 8.96
CA THR A 44 -13.74 -12.77 7.60
C THR A 44 -14.85 -12.62 6.56
N LEU A 45 -14.59 -11.83 5.51
CA LEU A 45 -15.53 -11.63 4.40
C LEU A 45 -15.53 -12.84 3.44
N ARG A 46 -14.34 -13.37 3.11
CA ARG A 46 -14.17 -14.59 2.31
C ARG A 46 -13.01 -15.41 2.85
N GLU A 47 -13.29 -16.64 3.27
CA GLU A 47 -12.29 -17.68 3.46
C GLU A 47 -12.05 -18.40 2.13
N ASN A 48 -11.32 -17.76 1.22
CA ASN A 48 -10.82 -18.47 0.05
C ASN A 48 -9.45 -19.04 0.40
N THR A 49 -9.44 -20.14 1.16
CA THR A 49 -8.35 -21.11 1.06
C THR A 49 -8.66 -21.97 -0.15
N VAL A 50 -7.93 -21.76 -1.24
CA VAL A 50 -8.12 -22.58 -2.44
C VAL A 50 -7.74 -24.02 -2.08
N SER A 51 -8.71 -24.93 -2.20
CA SER A 51 -8.46 -26.36 -1.97
C SER A 51 -7.57 -26.90 -3.09
N TRP A 52 -6.71 -27.88 -2.78
CA TRP A 52 -5.93 -28.57 -3.80
C TRP A 52 -6.83 -29.18 -4.89
N VAL A 53 -8.03 -29.64 -4.54
CA VAL A 53 -9.01 -30.18 -5.50
C VAL A 53 -9.49 -29.08 -6.46
N GLN A 54 -9.71 -27.87 -5.97
CA GLN A 54 -10.14 -26.74 -6.80
C GLN A 54 -9.04 -26.31 -7.77
N ILE A 55 -7.78 -26.32 -7.34
CA ILE A 55 -6.63 -26.04 -8.22
C ILE A 55 -6.56 -27.09 -9.33
N LEU A 56 -6.66 -28.37 -8.98
CA LEU A 56 -6.62 -29.47 -9.96
C LEU A 56 -7.77 -29.37 -10.97
N LEU A 57 -9.01 -29.11 -10.53
CA LEU A 57 -10.17 -28.95 -11.41
C LEU A 57 -10.00 -27.75 -12.35
N LYS A 58 -9.46 -26.64 -11.85
CA LYS A 58 -9.20 -25.44 -12.65
C LYS A 58 -8.19 -25.71 -13.76
N GLN A 59 -7.16 -26.51 -13.50
CA GLN A 59 -6.19 -26.91 -14.52
C GLN A 59 -6.89 -27.64 -15.66
N VAL A 60 -7.76 -28.61 -15.36
CA VAL A 60 -8.49 -29.41 -16.37
C VAL A 60 -9.54 -28.59 -17.16
N GLN A 61 -9.99 -27.45 -16.64
CA GLN A 61 -10.99 -26.58 -17.28
C GLN A 61 -10.41 -25.59 -18.32
N SER A 62 -9.12 -25.69 -18.62
CA SER A 62 -8.48 -24.87 -19.67
C SER A 62 -9.06 -25.16 -21.05
N SER A 63 -9.38 -24.10 -21.83
CA SER A 63 -9.86 -24.24 -23.21
C SER A 63 -8.86 -24.98 -24.12
N PHE A 64 -7.57 -24.91 -23.82
CA PHE A 64 -6.52 -25.61 -24.58
C PHE A 64 -6.53 -27.11 -24.34
N ILE A 65 -6.82 -27.55 -23.11
CA ILE A 65 -6.98 -28.97 -22.80
C ILE A 65 -8.17 -29.53 -23.56
N TYR A 66 -9.30 -28.81 -23.64
CA TYR A 66 -10.43 -29.26 -24.44
C TYR A 66 -10.08 -29.41 -25.93
N LEU A 67 -9.26 -28.50 -26.46
CA LEU A 67 -8.78 -28.59 -27.84
C LEU A 67 -7.85 -29.81 -28.06
N LEU A 68 -6.96 -30.09 -27.11
CA LEU A 68 -6.07 -31.27 -27.18
C LEU A 68 -6.83 -32.59 -26.98
N LEU A 69 -7.81 -32.63 -26.08
CA LEU A 69 -8.68 -33.79 -25.90
C LEU A 69 -9.53 -34.03 -27.16
N PHE A 70 -9.97 -32.98 -27.84
CA PHE A 70 -10.63 -33.08 -29.13
C PHE A 70 -9.69 -33.61 -30.22
N ALA A 71 -8.44 -33.14 -30.27
CA ALA A 71 -7.43 -33.68 -31.19
C ALA A 71 -7.12 -35.16 -30.92
N ALA A 72 -7.00 -35.56 -29.64
CA ALA A 72 -6.82 -36.96 -29.26
C ALA A 72 -8.03 -37.82 -29.65
N LEU A 73 -9.25 -37.30 -29.51
CA LEU A 73 -10.47 -37.99 -29.95
C LEU A 73 -10.48 -38.21 -31.47
N ILE A 74 -10.14 -37.19 -32.26
CA ILE A 74 -10.05 -37.32 -33.72
C ILE A 74 -8.99 -38.37 -34.10
N SER A 75 -7.81 -38.31 -33.49
CA SER A 75 -6.72 -39.27 -33.74
C SER A 75 -7.15 -40.71 -33.40
N LEU A 76 -7.90 -40.89 -32.30
CA LEU A 76 -8.47 -42.20 -31.94
C LEU A 76 -9.48 -42.72 -32.97
N VAL A 77 -10.36 -41.84 -33.47
CA VAL A 77 -11.37 -42.18 -34.50
C VAL A 77 -10.68 -42.57 -35.82
N LEU A 78 -9.53 -41.98 -36.13
CA LEU A 78 -8.73 -42.31 -37.31
C LEU A 78 -7.91 -43.60 -37.18
N GLY A 79 -7.93 -44.25 -36.01
CA GLY A 79 -7.17 -45.46 -35.75
C GLY A 79 -5.71 -45.22 -35.34
N GLU A 80 -5.28 -43.96 -35.20
CA GLU A 80 -3.95 -43.55 -34.75
C GLU A 80 -3.84 -43.65 -33.21
N ARG A 81 -3.94 -44.87 -32.68
CA ARG A 81 -3.98 -45.11 -31.22
C ARG A 81 -2.73 -44.62 -30.49
N THR A 82 -1.58 -44.65 -31.14
CA THR A 82 -0.31 -44.17 -30.59
C THR A 82 -0.35 -42.67 -30.33
N ASP A 83 -0.88 -41.91 -31.30
CA ASP A 83 -0.86 -40.45 -31.26
C ASP A 83 -1.87 -39.93 -30.24
N ALA A 84 -3.08 -40.50 -30.23
CA ALA A 84 -4.06 -40.23 -29.19
C ALA A 84 -3.53 -40.53 -27.77
N PHE A 85 -2.81 -41.65 -27.60
CA PHE A 85 -2.22 -42.03 -26.31
C PHE A 85 -1.17 -41.02 -25.83
N PHE A 86 -0.25 -40.61 -26.70
CA PHE A 86 0.77 -39.61 -26.36
C PHE A 86 0.18 -38.22 -26.09
N ILE A 87 -0.82 -37.79 -26.86
CA ILE A 87 -1.52 -36.51 -26.59
C ILE A 87 -2.13 -36.54 -25.18
N ILE A 88 -2.82 -37.63 -24.82
CA ILE A 88 -3.39 -37.78 -23.47
C ILE A 88 -2.30 -37.76 -22.39
N ILE A 89 -1.18 -38.46 -22.60
CA ILE A 89 -0.03 -38.43 -21.67
C ILE A 89 0.49 -37.01 -21.48
N PHE A 90 0.72 -36.25 -22.55
CA PHE A 90 1.23 -34.89 -22.44
C PHE A 90 0.23 -33.95 -21.78
N VAL A 91 -1.06 -34.11 -22.05
CA VAL A 91 -2.12 -33.39 -21.33
C VAL A 91 -2.02 -33.69 -19.83
N VAL A 92 -1.88 -34.95 -19.42
CA VAL A 92 -1.76 -35.33 -18.00
C VAL A 92 -0.49 -34.76 -17.37
N ILE A 93 0.66 -34.82 -18.05
CA ILE A 93 1.93 -34.27 -17.57
C ILE A 93 1.82 -32.75 -17.41
N ASN A 94 1.31 -32.04 -18.42
CA ASN A 94 1.14 -30.58 -18.37
C ASN A 94 0.16 -30.15 -17.28
N CYS A 95 -0.98 -30.86 -17.12
CA CYS A 95 -1.91 -30.64 -16.01
C CYS A 95 -1.22 -30.83 -14.65
N GLY A 96 -0.40 -31.88 -14.52
CA GLY A 96 0.33 -32.20 -13.29
C GLY A 96 1.36 -31.14 -12.93
N LEU A 97 2.16 -30.70 -13.90
CA LEU A 97 3.13 -29.61 -13.73
C LEU A 97 2.39 -28.29 -13.38
N GLY A 98 1.33 -27.94 -14.13
CA GLY A 98 0.51 -26.78 -13.88
C GLY A 98 -0.08 -26.78 -12.46
N PHE A 99 -0.66 -27.90 -12.03
CA PHE A 99 -1.16 -28.09 -10.67
C PHE A 99 -0.06 -27.92 -9.62
N PHE A 100 1.11 -28.55 -9.80
CA PHE A 100 2.22 -28.45 -8.85
C PHE A 100 2.69 -27.00 -8.67
N HIS A 101 2.86 -26.27 -9.78
CA HIS A 101 3.30 -24.88 -9.75
C HIS A 101 2.24 -23.92 -9.19
N GLU A 102 0.96 -24.09 -9.54
CA GLU A 102 -0.13 -23.28 -8.99
C GLU A 102 -0.31 -23.55 -7.50
N TYR A 103 -0.27 -24.81 -7.06
CA TYR A 103 -0.32 -25.18 -5.64
C TYR A 103 0.83 -24.57 -4.83
N ARG A 104 2.07 -24.64 -5.35
CA ARG A 104 3.24 -24.04 -4.70
C ARG A 104 3.13 -22.51 -4.63
N SER A 105 2.62 -21.89 -5.69
CA SER A 105 2.40 -20.45 -5.75
C SER A 105 1.35 -20.01 -4.72
N GLU A 106 0.24 -20.74 -4.60
CA GLU A 106 -0.82 -20.48 -3.61
C GLU A 106 -0.31 -20.63 -2.17
N LYS A 107 0.50 -21.66 -1.87
CA LYS A 107 1.14 -21.81 -0.56
C LYS A 107 2.05 -20.63 -0.22
N THR A 108 2.76 -20.12 -1.21
CA THR A 108 3.63 -18.95 -1.04
C THR A 108 2.80 -17.70 -0.75
N ILE A 109 1.70 -17.49 -1.46
CA ILE A 109 0.74 -16.40 -1.22
C ILE A 109 0.12 -16.50 0.19
N GLN A 110 -0.20 -17.70 0.66
CA GLN A 110 -0.73 -17.91 2.02
C GLN A 110 0.26 -17.49 3.12
N LEU A 111 1.57 -17.71 2.91
CA LEU A 111 2.59 -17.21 3.83
C LEU A 111 2.68 -15.68 3.82
N LEU A 112 2.57 -15.05 2.64
CA LEU A 112 2.57 -13.59 2.49
C LEU A 112 1.38 -12.94 3.22
N ARG A 113 0.19 -13.57 3.19
CA ARG A 113 -1.01 -13.07 3.90
C ARG A 113 -0.80 -12.88 5.41
N LYS A 114 0.15 -13.61 6.03
CA LYS A 114 0.47 -13.44 7.46
C LYS A 114 1.15 -12.11 7.78
N PHE A 115 1.81 -11.49 6.79
CA PHE A 115 2.50 -10.21 6.97
C PHE A 115 1.59 -8.99 6.80
N VAL A 116 0.34 -9.17 6.33
CA VAL A 116 -0.60 -8.10 5.96
C VAL A 116 -1.86 -8.15 6.85
N ALA A 117 -1.85 -8.92 7.93
CA ALA A 117 -3.01 -9.02 8.82
C ALA A 117 -3.27 -7.67 9.52
N ALA A 118 -4.49 -7.16 9.40
CA ALA A 118 -4.93 -5.96 10.11
C ALA A 118 -5.15 -6.30 11.60
N GLU A 119 -4.69 -5.43 12.47
CA GLU A 119 -4.86 -5.55 13.92
C GLU A 119 -6.01 -4.66 14.42
N ALA A 120 -6.69 -5.08 15.47
CA ALA A 120 -7.73 -4.31 16.15
C ALA A 120 -7.46 -4.25 17.66
N HIS A 121 -7.74 -3.10 18.28
CA HIS A 121 -7.62 -2.91 19.71
C HIS A 121 -8.95 -3.26 20.41
N VAL A 122 -8.88 -4.21 21.35
CA VAL A 122 -10.04 -4.63 22.14
C VAL A 122 -9.74 -4.61 23.63
N ILE A 123 -10.78 -4.53 24.44
CA ILE A 123 -10.71 -4.77 25.87
C ILE A 123 -11.19 -6.21 26.14
N ARG A 124 -10.30 -7.06 26.66
CA ARG A 124 -10.60 -8.44 27.08
C ARG A 124 -10.00 -8.69 28.47
N GLY A 125 -10.83 -8.99 29.46
CA GLY A 125 -10.43 -9.12 30.86
C GLY A 125 -10.00 -7.80 31.53
N GLY A 126 -10.49 -6.66 31.04
CA GLY A 126 -10.19 -5.32 31.58
C GLY A 126 -8.86 -4.72 31.10
N ILE A 127 -8.17 -5.38 30.18
CA ILE A 127 -6.90 -4.91 29.61
C ILE A 127 -7.08 -4.70 28.11
N ILE A 128 -6.49 -3.62 27.58
CA ILE A 128 -6.44 -3.37 26.13
C ILE A 128 -5.44 -4.36 25.51
N LYS A 129 -5.88 -5.11 24.52
CA LYS A 129 -5.07 -6.06 23.74
C LYS A 129 -5.19 -5.73 22.25
N SER A 130 -4.07 -5.80 21.53
CA SER A 130 -4.08 -5.84 20.07
C SER A 130 -4.26 -7.29 19.61
N LEU A 131 -5.13 -7.52 18.63
CA LEU A 131 -5.40 -8.85 18.06
C LEU A 131 -5.66 -8.76 16.56
N ASP A 132 -5.43 -9.86 15.83
CA ASP A 132 -5.80 -9.95 14.41
C ASP A 132 -7.31 -9.71 14.29
N THR A 133 -7.71 -8.82 13.38
CA THR A 133 -9.11 -8.52 13.07
C THR A 133 -9.96 -9.77 12.85
N LYS A 134 -9.40 -10.88 12.35
CA LYS A 134 -10.09 -12.17 12.17
C LYS A 134 -10.52 -12.83 13.48
N GLU A 135 -9.81 -12.55 14.57
CA GLU A 135 -10.08 -13.07 15.92
C GLU A 135 -11.17 -12.27 16.66
N LEU A 136 -11.67 -11.18 16.06
CA LEU A 136 -12.82 -10.46 16.58
C LEU A 136 -14.07 -11.32 16.52
N VAL A 137 -14.83 -11.30 17.62
CA VAL A 137 -16.11 -11.99 17.72
C VAL A 137 -17.21 -11.01 18.14
N VAL A 138 -18.46 -11.37 17.86
CA VAL A 138 -19.62 -10.62 18.36
C VAL A 138 -19.53 -10.53 19.89
N GLY A 139 -19.77 -9.33 20.43
CA GLY A 139 -19.67 -9.02 21.85
C GLY A 139 -18.33 -8.43 22.30
N ASP A 140 -17.28 -8.45 21.47
CA ASP A 140 -16.01 -7.81 21.80
C ASP A 140 -16.20 -6.29 22.00
N LEU A 141 -15.49 -5.73 22.97
CA LEU A 141 -15.44 -4.29 23.22
C LEU A 141 -14.23 -3.70 22.49
N VAL A 142 -14.45 -3.05 21.35
CA VAL A 142 -13.40 -2.41 20.55
C VAL A 142 -13.11 -0.99 21.05
N VAL A 143 -11.86 -0.58 20.90
CA VAL A 143 -11.39 0.79 21.14
C VAL A 143 -10.97 1.35 19.78
N LEU A 144 -11.47 2.54 19.45
CA LEU A 144 -11.25 3.19 18.17
C LEU A 144 -10.79 4.63 18.38
N GLU A 145 -9.79 5.06 17.62
CA GLU A 145 -9.26 6.41 17.62
C GLU A 145 -9.21 6.98 16.20
N ALA A 146 -8.94 8.28 16.07
CA ALA A 146 -8.82 8.93 14.77
C ALA A 146 -7.76 8.25 13.90
N GLY A 147 -8.17 7.82 12.69
CA GLY A 147 -7.34 7.10 11.73
C GLY A 147 -7.57 5.60 11.69
N ASP A 148 -8.27 5.03 12.67
CA ASP A 148 -8.60 3.61 12.70
C ASP A 148 -9.68 3.26 11.67
N LEU A 149 -9.55 2.06 11.11
CA LEU A 149 -10.59 1.41 10.33
C LEU A 149 -11.52 0.69 11.29
N VAL A 150 -12.82 0.90 11.14
CA VAL A 150 -13.82 0.18 11.94
C VAL A 150 -13.79 -1.30 11.52
N PRO A 151 -13.39 -2.23 12.41
CA PRO A 151 -13.04 -3.60 12.00
C PRO A 151 -14.26 -4.53 11.84
N ALA A 152 -15.41 -4.13 12.39
CA ALA A 152 -16.66 -4.90 12.41
C ALA A 152 -17.85 -3.94 12.59
N ASP A 153 -19.09 -4.39 12.42
CA ASP A 153 -20.24 -3.53 12.77
C ASP A 153 -20.33 -3.41 14.30
N VAL A 154 -20.38 -2.19 14.82
CA VAL A 154 -20.17 -1.88 16.24
C VAL A 154 -21.25 -0.94 16.75
N ARG A 155 -21.82 -1.26 17.92
CA ARG A 155 -22.72 -0.38 18.67
C ARG A 155 -21.92 0.49 19.64
N LEU A 156 -22.01 1.81 19.49
CA LEU A 156 -21.28 2.74 20.35
C LEU A 156 -21.68 2.65 21.82
N VAL A 157 -20.68 2.69 22.69
CA VAL A 157 -20.80 2.64 24.15
C VAL A 157 -20.37 3.97 24.76
N SER A 158 -19.20 4.47 24.34
CA SER A 158 -18.67 5.76 24.75
C SER A 158 -18.05 6.47 23.55
N LEU A 159 -18.08 7.79 23.53
CA LEU A 159 -17.43 8.59 22.50
C LEU A 159 -16.91 9.91 23.07
N ASN A 160 -15.89 10.46 22.41
CA ASN A 160 -15.39 11.80 22.61
C ASN A 160 -15.19 12.45 21.24
N ASP A 161 -16.06 13.42 20.89
CA ASP A 161 -16.09 14.15 19.60
C ASP A 161 -15.85 13.29 18.34
N LEU A 162 -16.60 12.18 18.25
CA LEU A 162 -16.43 11.17 17.20
C LEU A 162 -17.09 11.60 15.88
N ALA A 163 -16.28 11.64 14.82
CA ALA A 163 -16.73 11.75 13.43
C ALA A 163 -16.16 10.61 12.59
N VAL A 164 -16.98 10.09 11.67
CA VAL A 164 -16.66 8.91 10.85
C VAL A 164 -16.94 9.21 9.40
N ASP A 165 -16.03 8.80 8.52
CA ASP A 165 -16.20 8.81 7.07
C ASP A 165 -16.85 7.50 6.64
N GLU A 166 -18.10 7.60 6.17
CA GLU A 166 -18.90 6.46 5.70
C GLU A 166 -18.93 6.35 4.18
N SER A 167 -18.07 7.07 3.45
CA SER A 167 -17.99 7.08 1.99
C SER A 167 -17.80 5.70 1.38
N ALA A 168 -17.17 4.76 2.09
CA ALA A 168 -17.05 3.38 1.68
C ALA A 168 -18.40 2.66 1.49
N LEU A 169 -19.45 3.11 2.17
CA LEU A 169 -20.80 2.55 2.12
C LEU A 169 -21.80 3.47 1.41
N SER A 170 -21.62 4.79 1.53
CA SER A 170 -22.53 5.79 0.97
C SER A 170 -22.12 6.32 -0.40
N GLY A 171 -20.82 6.31 -0.70
CA GLY A 171 -20.24 7.06 -1.82
C GLY A 171 -20.10 8.58 -1.57
N GLU A 172 -20.59 9.09 -0.44
CA GLU A 172 -20.54 10.51 -0.09
C GLU A 172 -19.42 10.78 0.93
N SER A 173 -18.51 11.72 0.62
CA SER A 173 -17.32 12.02 1.43
C SER A 173 -17.58 12.94 2.64
N ILE A 174 -18.82 13.07 3.10
CA ILE A 174 -19.14 13.93 4.25
C ILE A 174 -19.00 13.12 5.54
N SER A 175 -18.18 13.61 6.45
CA SER A 175 -18.02 12.99 7.77
C SER A 175 -19.31 13.09 8.60
N VAL A 176 -19.75 11.97 9.16
CA VAL A 176 -20.97 11.86 9.96
C VAL A 176 -20.60 11.88 11.44
N ARG A 177 -21.20 12.80 12.21
CA ARG A 177 -21.06 12.83 13.67
C ARG A 177 -21.93 11.75 14.31
N LYS A 178 -21.35 11.06 15.29
CA LYS A 178 -22.00 9.91 15.94
C LYS A 178 -22.51 10.24 17.33
N ARG A 179 -23.50 9.46 17.81
CA ARG A 179 -24.11 9.62 19.15
C ARG A 179 -24.24 8.27 19.88
N ILE A 180 -24.30 8.33 21.21
CA ILE A 180 -24.46 7.11 22.04
C ILE A 180 -25.95 6.74 22.19
N ALA A 181 -26.84 7.73 22.24
CA ALA A 181 -28.25 7.54 22.59
C ALA A 181 -28.97 6.54 21.68
N ALA A 182 -29.90 5.78 22.26
CA ALA A 182 -30.78 4.90 21.51
C ALA A 182 -31.73 5.72 20.63
N LEU A 183 -32.01 5.23 19.41
CA LEU A 183 -32.97 5.85 18.50
C LEU A 183 -34.41 5.48 18.90
N LYS A 184 -35.36 6.36 18.61
CA LYS A 184 -36.79 6.14 18.96
C LYS A 184 -37.42 4.94 18.26
N LYS A 185 -36.89 4.55 17.10
CA LYS A 185 -37.35 3.42 16.29
C LYS A 185 -36.14 2.67 15.75
N ASN A 186 -36.33 1.40 15.41
CA ASN A 186 -35.34 0.63 14.67
C ASN A 186 -35.16 1.26 13.29
N VAL A 187 -33.92 1.64 12.96
CA VAL A 187 -33.62 2.23 11.66
C VAL A 187 -32.87 1.24 10.77
N GLY A 188 -33.38 1.02 9.56
CA GLY A 188 -32.79 0.12 8.57
C GLY A 188 -31.85 0.78 7.56
N HIS A 189 -31.83 2.12 7.50
CA HIS A 189 -30.92 2.87 6.63
C HIS A 189 -29.62 3.21 7.36
N ILE A 190 -28.48 2.92 6.72
CA ILE A 190 -27.12 3.10 7.25
C ILE A 190 -26.91 4.55 7.72
N PHE A 191 -27.27 5.52 6.88
CA PHE A 191 -27.12 6.96 7.14
C PHE A 191 -27.80 7.48 8.40
N LEU A 192 -28.91 6.85 8.79
CA LEU A 192 -29.69 7.28 9.94
C LEU A 192 -29.26 6.54 11.23
N ALA A 193 -28.37 5.55 11.13
CA ALA A 193 -27.84 4.79 12.24
C ALA A 193 -26.64 5.49 12.90
N GLU A 194 -26.88 6.69 13.41
CA GLU A 194 -25.85 7.57 14.01
C GLU A 194 -25.19 6.99 15.28
N ASN A 195 -25.69 5.87 15.81
CA ASN A 195 -25.16 5.20 16.99
C ASN A 195 -24.50 3.85 16.71
N ILE A 196 -24.38 3.51 15.43
CA ILE A 196 -23.67 2.35 14.89
C ILE A 196 -22.46 2.85 14.10
N LEU A 197 -21.36 2.13 14.23
CA LEU A 197 -20.22 2.19 13.32
C LEU A 197 -20.24 0.95 12.44
N PHE A 198 -19.93 1.12 11.16
CA PHE A 198 -20.00 0.02 10.20
C PHE A 198 -18.61 -0.43 9.78
N SER A 199 -18.44 -1.74 9.60
CA SER A 199 -17.19 -2.31 9.13
C SER A 199 -16.75 -1.67 7.80
N GLY A 200 -15.47 -1.33 7.69
CA GLY A 200 -14.90 -0.69 6.49
C GLY A 200 -15.01 0.84 6.44
N THR A 201 -15.65 1.48 7.43
CA THR A 201 -15.66 2.94 7.58
C THR A 201 -14.45 3.43 8.38
N HIS A 202 -14.10 4.71 8.26
CA HIS A 202 -12.90 5.28 8.89
C HIS A 202 -13.23 6.31 9.95
N VAL A 203 -12.54 6.27 11.10
CA VAL A 203 -12.67 7.32 12.11
C VAL A 203 -11.86 8.54 11.68
N VAL A 204 -12.54 9.68 11.48
CA VAL A 204 -11.93 10.94 11.04
C VAL A 204 -11.37 11.71 12.22
N SER A 205 -12.14 11.80 13.31
CA SER A 205 -11.75 12.52 14.52
C SER A 205 -12.37 11.88 15.76
N GLY A 206 -11.76 12.15 16.92
CA GLY A 206 -12.26 11.72 18.22
C GLY A 206 -11.84 10.30 18.61
N GLN A 207 -12.45 9.81 19.68
CA GLN A 207 -12.23 8.46 20.20
C GLN A 207 -13.55 7.81 20.56
N ALA A 208 -13.64 6.49 20.45
CA ALA A 208 -14.82 5.74 20.81
C ALA A 208 -14.52 4.35 21.37
N ARG A 209 -15.47 3.85 22.15
CA ARG A 209 -15.57 2.43 22.48
C ARG A 209 -16.91 1.92 22.02
N GLY A 210 -16.95 0.67 21.56
CA GLY A 210 -18.21 0.07 21.14
C GLY A 210 -18.16 -1.44 21.15
N ILE A 211 -19.33 -2.05 21.16
CA ILE A 211 -19.48 -3.50 21.18
C ILE A 211 -19.74 -4.01 19.78
N VAL A 212 -18.98 -5.02 19.36
CA VAL A 212 -19.16 -5.71 18.09
C VAL A 212 -20.52 -6.39 18.05
N ILE A 213 -21.36 -6.03 17.08
CA ILE A 213 -22.71 -6.57 16.90
C ILE A 213 -22.81 -7.54 15.72
N ALA A 214 -21.93 -7.41 14.73
CA ALA A 214 -21.82 -8.35 13.61
C ALA A 214 -20.38 -8.40 13.08
N VAL A 215 -19.98 -9.57 12.58
CA VAL A 215 -18.62 -9.86 12.06
C VAL A 215 -18.70 -10.52 10.68
N GLY A 216 -17.64 -10.40 9.88
CA GLY A 216 -17.49 -11.06 8.59
C GLY A 216 -18.66 -10.80 7.64
N LYS A 217 -19.20 -11.87 7.06
CA LYS A 217 -20.33 -11.82 6.11
C LYS A 217 -21.62 -11.19 6.67
N GLU A 218 -21.77 -11.16 8.00
CA GLU A 218 -22.97 -10.61 8.63
C GLU A 218 -22.93 -9.08 8.79
N THR A 219 -21.78 -8.45 8.59
CA THR A 219 -21.64 -6.99 8.55
C THR A 219 -22.37 -6.37 7.35
N GLN A 220 -22.64 -5.06 7.38
CA GLN A 220 -23.22 -4.38 6.21
C GLN A 220 -22.33 -4.49 4.98
N ILE A 221 -21.02 -4.27 5.14
CA ILE A 221 -20.09 -4.38 4.02
C ILE A 221 -20.00 -5.82 3.50
N GLY A 222 -20.10 -6.83 4.37
CA GLY A 222 -20.15 -8.24 3.97
C GLY A 222 -21.34 -8.57 3.10
N ARG A 223 -22.52 -8.09 3.48
CA ARG A 223 -23.75 -8.29 2.69
C ARG A 223 -23.72 -7.56 1.35
N ILE A 224 -23.13 -6.36 1.31
CA ILE A 224 -22.96 -5.60 0.06
C ILE A 224 -21.92 -6.27 -0.85
N SER A 225 -20.81 -6.76 -0.28
CA SER A 225 -19.71 -7.39 -1.02
C SER A 225 -20.09 -8.72 -1.68
N ASP A 226 -21.07 -9.45 -1.13
CA ASP A 226 -21.64 -10.64 -1.77
C ASP A 226 -22.47 -10.30 -3.03
N LEU A 227 -23.05 -9.09 -3.08
CA LEU A 227 -23.79 -8.58 -4.25
C LEU A 227 -22.87 -7.88 -5.26
N ALA A 228 -21.81 -7.22 -4.79
CA ALA A 228 -20.83 -6.51 -5.60
C ALA A 228 -19.66 -7.43 -5.99
N THR A 229 -19.89 -8.36 -6.92
CA THR A 229 -18.81 -9.18 -7.49
C THR A 229 -17.94 -8.35 -8.45
N ASN A 230 -16.87 -7.78 -7.89
CA ASN A 230 -15.55 -7.47 -8.47
C ASN A 230 -15.44 -6.48 -9.65
N THR A 231 -15.03 -5.23 -9.36
CA THR A 231 -14.09 -4.48 -10.22
C THR A 231 -12.71 -4.47 -9.55
N VAL A 232 -11.97 -5.57 -9.70
CA VAL A 232 -10.56 -5.60 -9.29
C VAL A 232 -9.78 -4.73 -10.26
N ARG A 233 -9.02 -3.74 -9.76
CA ARG A 233 -8.05 -3.00 -10.58
C ARG A 233 -6.99 -3.97 -11.08
N GLU A 234 -7.01 -4.25 -12.38
CA GLU A 234 -5.98 -5.03 -13.07
C GLU A 234 -4.64 -4.30 -13.06
N GLY A 235 -3.56 -5.03 -12.82
CA GLY A 235 -2.19 -4.49 -12.89
C GLY A 235 -1.77 -4.09 -14.31
N ALA A 236 -0.73 -3.27 -14.44
CA ALA A 236 -0.19 -2.88 -15.74
C ALA A 236 0.29 -4.10 -16.55
N PHE A 237 1.07 -4.97 -15.92
CA PHE A 237 1.51 -6.24 -16.51
C PHE A 237 0.35 -7.16 -16.91
N GLU A 238 -0.68 -7.33 -16.08
CA GLU A 238 -1.84 -8.18 -16.40
C GLU A 238 -2.58 -7.68 -17.64
N LYS A 239 -2.75 -6.36 -17.75
CA LYS A 239 -3.36 -5.73 -18.92
C LYS A 239 -2.54 -5.96 -20.19
N GLU A 240 -1.21 -5.87 -20.09
CA GLU A 240 -0.31 -6.13 -21.21
C GLU A 240 -0.26 -7.61 -21.61
N LEU A 241 -0.30 -8.54 -20.65
CA LEU A 241 -0.41 -9.98 -20.91
C LEU A 241 -1.68 -10.31 -21.69
N ARG A 242 -2.83 -9.73 -21.33
CA ARG A 242 -4.07 -9.97 -22.10
C ARG A 242 -3.97 -9.45 -23.53
N LYS A 243 -3.36 -8.28 -23.74
CA LYS A 243 -3.11 -7.76 -25.10
C LYS A 243 -2.17 -8.68 -25.88
N LEU A 244 -1.14 -9.21 -25.24
CA LEU A 244 -0.22 -10.19 -25.81
C LEU A 244 -0.97 -11.45 -26.24
N SER A 245 -1.79 -12.04 -25.37
CA SER A 245 -2.59 -13.23 -25.70
C SER A 245 -3.52 -12.97 -26.89
N GLY A 246 -4.19 -11.82 -26.93
CA GLY A 246 -5.04 -11.43 -28.05
C GLY A 246 -4.27 -11.20 -29.36
N PHE A 247 -3.04 -10.69 -29.29
CA PHE A 247 -2.16 -10.55 -30.44
C PHE A 247 -1.70 -11.92 -30.98
N ILE A 248 -1.21 -12.80 -30.10
CA ILE A 248 -0.76 -14.16 -30.45
C ILE A 248 -1.90 -14.91 -31.14
N LEU A 249 -3.12 -14.87 -30.58
CA LEU A 249 -4.26 -15.59 -31.15
C LEU A 249 -4.61 -15.12 -32.57
N LYS A 250 -4.60 -13.79 -32.81
CA LYS A 250 -4.84 -13.23 -34.15
C LYS A 250 -3.76 -13.65 -35.15
N LEU A 251 -2.50 -13.62 -34.72
CA LEU A 251 -1.36 -13.99 -35.56
C LEU A 251 -1.41 -15.47 -35.94
N VAL A 252 -1.60 -16.36 -34.96
CA VAL A 252 -1.74 -17.81 -35.16
C VAL A 252 -2.90 -18.10 -36.12
N PHE A 253 -4.08 -17.54 -35.86
CA PHE A 253 -5.24 -17.76 -36.72
C PHE A 253 -5.00 -17.27 -38.15
N SER A 254 -4.42 -16.07 -38.33
CA SER A 254 -4.13 -15.53 -39.66
C SER A 254 -3.11 -16.37 -40.43
N THR A 255 -2.09 -16.89 -39.75
CA THR A 255 -1.04 -17.69 -40.38
C THR A 255 -1.55 -19.09 -40.71
N LEU A 256 -2.33 -19.72 -39.83
CA LEU A 256 -2.97 -20.99 -40.12
C LEU A 256 -3.95 -20.89 -41.29
N LEU A 257 -4.77 -19.83 -41.33
CA LEU A 257 -5.66 -19.57 -42.46
C LEU A 257 -4.86 -19.40 -43.76
N LEU A 258 -3.76 -18.64 -43.72
CA LEU A 258 -2.89 -18.46 -44.88
C LEU A 258 -2.26 -19.77 -45.34
N VAL A 259 -1.69 -20.57 -44.42
CA VAL A 259 -1.11 -21.88 -44.71
C VAL A 259 -2.16 -22.81 -45.31
N PHE A 260 -3.38 -22.84 -44.75
CA PHE A 260 -4.49 -23.64 -45.26
C PHE A 260 -4.86 -23.25 -46.70
N ILE A 261 -5.00 -21.95 -46.97
CA ILE A 261 -5.29 -21.42 -48.31
C ILE A 261 -4.16 -21.76 -49.28
N LEU A 262 -2.91 -21.48 -48.92
CA LEU A 262 -1.74 -21.75 -49.77
C LEU A 262 -1.58 -23.24 -50.06
N ASN A 263 -1.84 -24.13 -49.08
CA ASN A 263 -1.73 -25.57 -49.28
C ASN A 263 -2.76 -26.08 -50.31
N ILE A 264 -3.99 -25.55 -50.29
CA ILE A 264 -5.02 -25.86 -51.31
C ILE A 264 -4.58 -25.43 -52.71
N PHE A 265 -3.98 -24.24 -52.84
CA PHE A 265 -3.55 -23.73 -54.15
C PHE A 265 -2.28 -24.41 -54.69
N VAL A 266 -1.32 -24.72 -53.81
CA VAL A 266 -0.03 -25.32 -54.17
C VAL A 266 -0.16 -26.82 -54.43
N LYS A 267 -1.13 -27.52 -53.80
CA LYS A 267 -1.31 -28.97 -53.91
C LYS A 267 -2.74 -29.35 -54.30
N PRO A 268 -3.16 -29.15 -55.57
CA PRO A 268 -4.55 -29.28 -55.98
C PRO A 268 -5.17 -30.70 -55.94
N GLY A 269 -4.50 -31.71 -55.38
CA GLY A 269 -4.96 -33.11 -55.49
C GLY A 269 -4.61 -34.09 -54.35
N GLY A 270 -4.11 -33.65 -53.20
CA GLY A 270 -3.62 -34.62 -52.19
C GLY A 270 -3.47 -34.15 -50.73
N ALA A 271 -3.92 -32.95 -50.37
CA ALA A 271 -3.84 -32.52 -48.97
C ALA A 271 -4.87 -33.30 -48.12
N ASP A 272 -4.39 -34.16 -47.22
CA ASP A 272 -5.22 -34.79 -46.20
C ASP A 272 -5.73 -33.70 -45.23
N LEU A 273 -6.92 -33.19 -45.52
CA LEU A 273 -7.58 -32.11 -44.78
C LEU A 273 -7.70 -32.43 -43.29
N ILE A 274 -7.80 -33.72 -42.93
CA ILE A 274 -7.93 -34.15 -41.55
C ILE A 274 -6.57 -34.07 -40.85
N LYS A 275 -5.51 -34.59 -41.47
CA LYS A 275 -4.13 -34.46 -40.94
C LYS A 275 -3.69 -33.00 -40.86
N LEU A 276 -4.04 -32.19 -41.86
CA LEU A 276 -3.74 -30.76 -41.87
C LEU A 276 -4.52 -30.00 -40.78
N SER A 277 -5.74 -30.44 -40.45
CA SER A 277 -6.52 -29.91 -39.32
C SER A 277 -5.92 -30.30 -37.97
N LEU A 278 -5.57 -31.58 -37.78
CA LEU A 278 -4.87 -32.06 -36.56
C LEU A 278 -3.54 -31.35 -36.34
N PHE A 279 -2.77 -31.17 -37.41
CA PHE A 279 -1.54 -30.41 -37.41
C PHE A 279 -1.78 -28.93 -37.08
N SER A 280 -2.79 -28.29 -37.67
CA SER A 280 -3.13 -26.89 -37.38
C SER A 280 -3.53 -26.69 -35.91
N ILE A 281 -4.24 -27.65 -35.32
CA ILE A 281 -4.58 -27.64 -33.90
C ILE A 281 -3.31 -27.77 -33.04
N ALA A 282 -2.44 -28.73 -33.33
CA ALA A 282 -1.20 -28.93 -32.58
C ALA A 282 -0.25 -27.73 -32.69
N LEU A 283 -0.15 -27.15 -33.89
CA LEU A 283 0.62 -25.95 -34.17
C LEU A 283 0.02 -24.71 -33.48
N ALA A 284 -1.31 -24.60 -33.40
CA ALA A 284 -1.96 -23.52 -32.63
C ALA A 284 -1.63 -23.60 -31.14
N VAL A 285 -1.68 -24.81 -30.57
CA VAL A 285 -1.35 -25.05 -29.17
C VAL A 285 0.13 -24.79 -28.90
N SER A 286 1.03 -25.04 -29.86
CA SER A 286 2.46 -24.88 -29.64
C SER A 286 2.93 -23.43 -29.52
N VAL A 287 2.21 -22.47 -30.09
CA VAL A 287 2.58 -21.04 -29.98
C VAL A 287 2.19 -20.46 -28.63
N ILE A 288 1.11 -20.98 -28.03
CA ILE A 288 0.47 -20.34 -26.90
C ILE A 288 1.28 -20.65 -25.63
N PRO A 289 1.79 -19.63 -24.93
CA PRO A 289 2.62 -19.86 -23.77
C PRO A 289 1.72 -20.16 -22.56
N GLU A 290 1.20 -21.39 -22.47
CA GLU A 290 0.27 -21.84 -21.42
C GLU A 290 0.90 -21.76 -20.02
N ALA A 291 2.21 -22.00 -19.93
CA ALA A 291 2.96 -21.89 -18.68
C ALA A 291 3.15 -20.44 -18.20
N LEU A 292 2.91 -19.43 -19.05
CA LEU A 292 3.23 -18.03 -18.76
C LEU A 292 2.57 -17.49 -17.49
N PRO A 293 1.24 -17.66 -17.27
CA PRO A 293 0.58 -17.11 -16.08
C PRO A 293 1.10 -17.76 -14.79
N VAL A 294 1.40 -19.06 -14.86
CA VAL A 294 1.89 -19.85 -13.74
C VAL A 294 3.32 -19.44 -13.37
N VAL A 295 4.22 -19.33 -14.36
CA VAL A 295 5.61 -18.92 -14.16
C VAL A 295 5.69 -17.47 -13.67
N ALA A 296 4.89 -16.56 -14.25
CA ALA A 296 4.82 -15.18 -13.78
C ALA A 296 4.35 -15.10 -12.32
N THR A 297 3.30 -15.84 -11.96
CA THR A 297 2.81 -15.91 -10.57
C THR A 297 3.88 -16.47 -9.63
N PHE A 298 4.57 -17.54 -10.03
CA PHE A 298 5.65 -18.13 -9.25
C PHE A 298 6.82 -17.14 -9.04
N ALA A 299 7.23 -16.42 -10.10
CA ALA A 299 8.29 -15.44 -10.06
C ALA A 299 7.94 -14.26 -9.14
N LEU A 300 6.74 -13.70 -9.29
CA LEU A 300 6.23 -12.60 -8.45
C LEU A 300 6.08 -13.04 -6.99
N SER A 301 5.55 -14.23 -6.74
CA SER A 301 5.38 -14.78 -5.39
C SER A 301 6.72 -15.05 -4.69
N SER A 302 7.69 -15.60 -5.42
CA SER A 302 9.07 -15.75 -4.91
C SER A 302 9.74 -14.39 -4.67
N GLY A 303 9.51 -13.43 -5.56
CA GLY A 303 9.96 -12.05 -5.42
C GLY A 303 9.40 -11.38 -4.17
N ALA A 304 8.10 -11.52 -3.92
CA ALA A 304 7.42 -11.02 -2.73
C ALA A 304 8.00 -11.59 -1.43
N LEU A 305 8.35 -12.89 -1.40
CA LEU A 305 9.02 -13.47 -0.24
C LEU A 305 10.40 -12.85 0.01
N ASN A 306 11.17 -12.60 -1.04
CA ASN A 306 12.48 -11.96 -0.92
C ASN A 306 12.36 -10.50 -0.45
N LEU A 307 11.36 -9.76 -0.95
CA LEU A 307 10.99 -8.43 -0.46
C LEU A 307 10.61 -8.48 1.02
N ALA A 308 9.78 -9.44 1.45
CA ALA A 308 9.35 -9.56 2.84
C ALA A 308 10.53 -9.83 3.79
N LYS A 309 11.51 -10.66 3.37
CA LYS A 309 12.77 -10.85 4.12
C LYS A 309 13.55 -9.53 4.28
N LYS A 310 13.50 -8.67 3.27
CA LYS A 310 14.05 -7.31 3.30
C LYS A 310 13.12 -6.28 3.94
N GLN A 311 12.12 -6.69 4.71
CA GLN A 311 11.19 -5.80 5.43
C GLN A 311 10.26 -4.98 4.51
N VAL A 312 10.05 -5.41 3.26
CA VAL A 312 9.11 -4.82 2.29
C VAL A 312 8.00 -5.82 1.98
N VAL A 313 6.77 -5.52 2.37
CA VAL A 313 5.63 -6.44 2.20
C VAL A 313 4.70 -5.89 1.13
N VAL A 314 4.33 -6.72 0.16
CA VAL A 314 3.40 -6.35 -0.91
C VAL A 314 1.99 -6.87 -0.60
N LYS A 315 0.96 -6.00 -0.68
CA LYS A 315 -0.44 -6.43 -0.52
C LYS A 315 -0.94 -7.22 -1.73
N ARG A 316 -0.44 -6.87 -2.92
CA ARG A 316 -0.79 -7.49 -4.21
C ARG A 316 0.48 -7.81 -4.99
N LEU A 317 0.54 -8.99 -5.61
CA LEU A 317 1.71 -9.41 -6.39
C LEU A 317 2.00 -8.48 -7.57
N ALA A 318 0.96 -7.96 -8.22
CA ALA A 318 1.09 -6.99 -9.31
C ALA A 318 1.85 -5.72 -8.89
N SER A 319 1.76 -5.31 -7.62
CA SER A 319 2.42 -4.10 -7.11
C SER A 319 3.95 -4.21 -7.03
N ILE A 320 4.54 -5.39 -7.23
CA ILE A 320 6.00 -5.59 -7.31
C ILE A 320 6.56 -4.93 -8.57
N GLU A 321 5.85 -5.04 -9.70
CA GLU A 321 6.21 -4.34 -10.93
C GLU A 321 6.15 -2.83 -10.69
N ASP A 322 5.04 -2.35 -10.15
CA ASP A 322 4.82 -0.94 -9.86
C ASP A 322 5.95 -0.40 -8.98
N LEU A 323 6.34 -1.12 -7.91
CA LEU A 323 7.48 -0.80 -7.04
C LEU A 323 8.81 -0.76 -7.80
N GLY A 324 9.08 -1.73 -8.67
CA GLY A 324 10.29 -1.75 -9.51
C GLY A 324 10.31 -0.63 -10.56
N SER A 325 9.14 -0.18 -10.99
CA SER A 325 8.98 0.85 -12.02
C SER A 325 9.26 2.27 -11.52
N ILE A 326 9.38 2.50 -10.20
CA ILE A 326 9.54 3.83 -9.60
C ILE A 326 10.74 4.56 -10.21
N GLU A 327 10.46 5.76 -10.73
CA GLU A 327 11.44 6.74 -11.22
C GLU A 327 11.50 7.95 -10.29
N VAL A 328 10.35 8.38 -9.75
CA VAL A 328 10.26 9.45 -8.76
C VAL A 328 9.63 8.90 -7.49
N LEU A 329 10.34 9.01 -6.38
CA LEU A 329 9.86 8.66 -5.05
C LEU A 329 9.55 9.93 -4.27
N CYS A 330 8.26 10.18 -4.05
CA CYS A 330 7.80 11.23 -3.16
C CYS A 330 7.66 10.67 -1.74
N SER A 331 8.16 11.38 -0.72
CA SER A 331 8.05 10.94 0.67
C SER A 331 7.82 12.11 1.61
N ASP A 332 7.15 11.86 2.74
CA ASP A 332 7.29 12.76 3.89
C ASP A 332 8.74 12.71 4.44
N LYS A 333 9.16 13.81 5.07
CA LYS A 333 10.45 13.95 5.73
C LYS A 333 10.47 13.16 7.04
N THR A 334 9.44 13.31 7.86
CA THR A 334 9.48 12.97 9.29
C THR A 334 9.53 11.46 9.50
N GLY A 335 10.64 11.01 10.09
CA GLY A 335 10.90 9.60 10.34
C GLY A 335 11.36 8.79 9.12
N THR A 336 11.14 9.25 7.88
CA THR A 336 11.70 8.56 6.69
C THR A 336 13.17 8.93 6.53
N LEU A 337 13.46 10.23 6.50
CA LEU A 337 14.83 10.76 6.44
C LEU A 337 15.44 10.95 7.83
N THR A 338 14.60 11.25 8.81
CA THR A 338 14.98 11.57 10.19
C THR A 338 14.63 10.44 11.15
N GLU A 339 15.14 10.47 12.38
CA GLU A 339 14.86 9.44 13.41
C GLU A 339 13.45 9.58 14.01
N ASN A 340 12.76 10.71 13.77
CA ASN A 340 11.51 11.08 14.46
C ASN A 340 11.64 11.07 15.99
N LYS A 341 12.86 11.32 16.47
CA LYS A 341 13.22 11.41 17.89
C LYS A 341 13.75 12.81 18.11
N LEU A 342 12.86 13.70 18.53
CA LEU A 342 13.23 15.07 18.80
C LEU A 342 14.15 15.14 20.02
N GLU A 343 15.18 15.96 19.91
CA GLU A 343 16.11 16.26 20.99
C GLU A 343 16.15 17.76 21.22
N VAL A 344 16.06 18.20 22.49
CA VAL A 344 16.24 19.62 22.83
C VAL A 344 17.71 20.00 22.59
N ARG A 345 17.94 20.96 21.69
CA ARG A 345 19.28 21.48 21.35
C ARG A 345 19.63 22.70 22.17
N GLU A 346 18.93 23.79 21.93
CA GLU A 346 19.12 25.07 22.62
C GLU A 346 17.80 25.62 23.17
N VAL A 347 17.90 26.45 24.21
CA VAL A 347 16.78 27.18 24.80
C VAL A 347 17.14 28.66 24.84
N LEU A 348 16.35 29.50 24.18
CA LEU A 348 16.44 30.95 24.29
C LEU A 348 15.51 31.40 25.42
N SER A 349 16.07 31.65 26.59
CA SER A 349 15.31 32.17 27.74
C SER A 349 16.20 32.86 28.76
N ALA A 350 15.58 33.62 29.66
CA ALA A 350 16.25 34.14 30.86
C ALA A 350 16.42 33.05 31.94
N ASP A 351 15.49 32.09 32.01
CA ASP A 351 15.54 30.94 32.91
C ASP A 351 15.20 29.66 32.14
N MET A 352 16.22 28.87 31.83
CA MET A 352 16.07 27.60 31.09
C MET A 352 15.23 26.57 31.86
N GLY A 353 15.38 26.51 33.19
CA GLY A 353 14.67 25.57 34.03
C GLY A 353 13.17 25.85 34.02
N LYS A 354 12.79 27.12 34.16
CA LYS A 354 11.38 27.56 34.10
C LYS A 354 10.77 27.32 32.72
N THR A 355 11.47 27.64 31.63
CA THR A 355 10.95 27.41 30.26
C THR A 355 10.69 25.93 29.99
N LEU A 356 11.63 25.04 30.36
CA LEU A 356 11.45 23.59 30.19
C LEU A 356 10.35 23.05 31.10
N PHE A 357 10.26 23.53 32.34
CA PHE A 357 9.22 23.11 33.29
C PHE A 357 7.82 23.49 32.78
N TYR A 358 7.65 24.72 32.30
CA TYR A 358 6.38 25.22 31.77
C TYR A 358 6.03 24.50 30.45
N GLY A 359 7.00 24.32 29.57
CA GLY A 359 6.84 23.53 28.35
C GLY A 359 6.42 22.08 28.63
N GLY A 360 6.94 21.49 29.73
CA GLY A 360 6.60 20.15 30.20
C GLY A 360 5.22 20.05 30.85
N ILE A 361 4.78 21.03 31.65
CA ILE A 361 3.43 21.03 32.25
C ILE A 361 2.33 20.95 31.18
N CYS A 362 2.57 21.60 30.04
CA CYS A 362 1.66 21.56 28.90
C CYS A 362 1.67 20.23 28.13
N SER A 363 2.44 19.22 28.54
CA SER A 363 2.38 17.88 27.95
C SER A 363 1.15 17.12 28.43
N SER A 364 0.56 16.30 27.57
CA SER A 364 -0.38 15.25 27.98
C SER A 364 0.35 14.19 28.82
N GLU A 365 -0.39 13.42 29.63
CA GLU A 365 0.22 12.37 30.45
C GLU A 365 0.95 11.34 29.58
N ILE A 366 2.26 11.19 29.81
CA ILE A 366 3.09 10.17 29.14
C ILE A 366 2.84 8.85 29.88
N ILE A 367 1.90 8.06 29.36
CA ILE A 367 1.49 6.76 29.95
C ILE A 367 2.59 5.70 29.77
N ASP A 368 3.41 5.79 28.70
CA ASP A 368 4.53 4.87 28.44
C ASP A 368 5.67 5.55 27.66
N LYS A 369 6.93 5.26 28.00
CA LYS A 369 8.13 5.75 27.27
C LYS A 369 8.19 5.23 25.83
N LYS A 370 7.54 4.10 25.52
CA LYS A 370 7.46 3.54 24.16
C LYS A 370 6.36 4.16 23.29
N ASN A 371 5.28 4.65 23.89
CA ASN A 371 4.08 5.17 23.21
C ASN A 371 3.83 6.65 23.53
N ALA A 372 4.87 7.46 23.67
CA ALA A 372 4.68 8.90 23.83
C ALA A 372 4.11 9.47 22.52
N ASN A 373 2.81 9.74 22.48
CA ASN A 373 2.07 10.26 21.32
C ASN A 373 2.57 11.63 20.80
N ASN A 374 3.55 12.27 21.47
CA ASN A 374 4.13 13.55 21.06
C ASN A 374 5.65 13.61 21.31
N SER A 375 6.44 13.60 20.23
CA SER A 375 7.91 13.63 20.28
C SER A 375 8.49 14.87 20.96
N PHE A 376 7.78 16.01 20.92
CA PHE A 376 8.21 17.23 21.63
C PHE A 376 8.15 17.06 23.15
N ASP A 377 7.10 16.40 23.63
CA ASP A 377 6.87 16.18 25.06
C ASP A 377 7.93 15.26 25.65
N LEU A 378 8.25 14.19 24.91
CA LEU A 378 9.32 13.27 25.29
C LEU A 378 10.67 13.98 25.33
N ALA A 379 10.98 14.83 24.34
CA ALA A 379 12.24 15.57 24.27
C ALA A 379 12.42 16.52 25.47
N ILE A 380 11.37 17.28 25.82
CA ILE A 380 11.37 18.16 27.01
C ILE A 380 11.51 17.30 28.27
N HIS A 381 10.73 16.22 28.39
CA HIS A 381 10.76 15.33 29.53
C HIS A 381 12.16 14.76 29.78
N LEU A 382 12.84 14.29 28.73
CA LEU A 382 14.21 13.75 28.82
C LEU A 382 15.23 14.81 29.25
N LYS A 383 15.02 16.08 28.90
CA LYS A 383 15.90 17.20 29.29
C LYS A 383 15.65 17.72 30.71
N LEU A 384 14.44 17.54 31.26
CA LEU A 384 14.10 17.94 32.62
C LEU A 384 14.86 17.13 33.68
N THR A 385 15.18 17.77 34.81
CA THR A 385 15.75 17.11 35.99
C THR A 385 14.70 16.25 36.70
N ASP A 386 15.12 15.23 37.44
CA ASP A 386 14.20 14.32 38.14
C ASP A 386 13.29 15.05 39.15
N LYS A 387 13.84 16.05 39.86
CA LYS A 387 13.06 16.92 40.75
C LYS A 387 11.96 17.68 40.03
N ALA A 388 12.24 18.22 38.83
CA ALA A 388 11.26 18.95 38.04
C ALA A 388 10.17 18.00 37.50
N ARG A 389 10.53 16.77 37.12
CA ARG A 389 9.58 15.74 36.69
C ARG A 389 8.63 15.34 37.81
N GLU A 390 9.13 15.15 39.03
CA GLU A 390 8.29 14.85 40.19
C GLU A 390 7.37 15.99 40.55
N LEU A 391 7.87 17.23 40.51
CA LEU A 391 7.06 18.41 40.78
C LEU A 391 5.93 18.56 39.77
N MET A 392 6.22 18.35 38.48
CA MET A 392 5.26 18.41 37.38
C MET A 392 4.08 17.45 37.58
N LYS A 393 4.32 16.23 38.07
CA LYS A 393 3.25 15.26 38.39
C LYS A 393 2.33 15.71 39.51
N LYS A 394 2.80 16.58 40.39
CA LYS A 394 2.05 17.10 41.54
C LYS A 394 1.29 18.39 41.23
N VAL A 395 1.47 18.96 40.04
CA VAL A 395 0.78 20.20 39.63
C VAL A 395 -0.68 19.88 39.26
N PRO A 396 -1.68 20.42 39.97
CA PRO A 396 -3.08 20.23 39.63
C PRO A 396 -3.40 20.96 38.32
N LYS A 397 -3.83 20.22 37.29
CA LYS A 397 -4.37 20.77 36.05
C LYS A 397 -5.87 21.01 36.22
N ILE A 398 -6.30 22.26 36.07
CA ILE A 398 -7.70 22.67 36.22
C ILE A 398 -8.43 22.54 34.89
N LEU A 399 -7.76 22.94 33.81
CA LEU A 399 -8.28 22.88 32.45
C LEU A 399 -7.14 22.62 31.47
N GLU A 400 -7.38 21.74 30.51
CA GLU A 400 -6.45 21.42 29.44
C GLU A 400 -7.16 21.58 28.10
N LEU A 401 -6.62 22.45 27.25
CA LEU A 401 -7.03 22.57 25.86
C LEU A 401 -5.95 21.89 25.01
N PRO A 402 -6.26 20.77 24.34
CA PRO A 402 -5.29 20.07 23.52
C PRO A 402 -4.83 20.94 22.34
N PHE A 403 -3.79 20.47 21.66
CA PHE A 403 -3.31 21.14 20.45
C PHE A 403 -4.41 21.21 19.41
N ASP A 404 -4.59 22.40 18.86
CA ASP A 404 -5.58 22.70 17.84
C ASP A 404 -4.82 23.18 16.59
N PRO A 405 -4.91 22.47 15.45
CA PRO A 405 -4.21 22.81 14.21
C PRO A 405 -4.52 24.21 13.69
N ASP A 406 -5.75 24.70 13.88
CA ASP A 406 -6.17 26.03 13.45
C ASP A 406 -5.56 27.10 14.35
N ARG A 407 -5.50 26.85 15.67
CA ARG A 407 -4.89 27.77 16.65
C ARG A 407 -3.36 27.67 16.71
N ARG A 408 -2.78 26.57 16.26
CA ARG A 408 -1.34 26.20 16.30
C ARG A 408 -0.70 26.29 17.69
N ARG A 409 -1.47 25.97 18.73
CA ARG A 409 -1.04 26.03 20.14
C ARG A 409 -1.90 25.14 21.04
N ASN A 410 -1.37 24.81 22.22
CA ASN A 410 -2.12 24.18 23.31
C ASN A 410 -1.90 24.96 24.62
N SER A 411 -2.87 24.82 25.54
CA SER A 411 -2.96 25.69 26.71
C SER A 411 -3.41 24.88 27.92
N VAL A 412 -2.77 25.11 29.06
CA VAL A 412 -3.11 24.45 30.33
C VAL A 412 -3.22 25.49 31.43
N LEU A 413 -4.32 25.44 32.18
CA LEU A 413 -4.52 26.23 33.38
C LEU A 413 -4.15 25.38 34.59
N VAL A 414 -3.17 25.85 35.37
CA VAL A 414 -2.64 25.14 36.53
C VAL A 414 -2.67 25.97 37.79
N GLN A 415 -2.64 25.29 38.94
CA GLN A 415 -2.41 25.93 40.24
C GLN A 415 -0.96 25.72 40.68
N LEU A 416 -0.19 26.81 40.75
CA LEU A 416 1.22 26.82 41.12
C LEU A 416 1.44 27.82 42.27
N GLY A 417 1.97 27.33 43.40
CA GLY A 417 2.36 28.18 44.54
C GLY A 417 1.24 29.05 45.12
N GLY A 418 -0.01 28.59 45.06
CA GLY A 418 -1.18 29.36 45.52
C GLY A 418 -1.73 30.38 44.53
N SER A 419 -1.15 30.48 43.32
CA SER A 419 -1.63 31.30 42.21
C SER A 419 -2.10 30.45 41.04
N TYR A 420 -2.92 31.02 40.15
CA TYR A 420 -3.36 30.35 38.93
C TYR A 420 -2.52 30.86 37.75
N GLU A 421 -1.97 29.95 36.97
CA GLU A 421 -1.17 30.31 35.78
C GLU A 421 -1.74 29.61 34.54
N LEU A 422 -2.02 30.41 33.51
CA LEU A 422 -2.30 29.93 32.17
C LEU A 422 -0.96 29.78 31.45
N ILE A 423 -0.58 28.55 31.12
CA ILE A 423 0.63 28.24 30.37
C ILE A 423 0.21 27.87 28.95
N VAL A 424 0.83 28.50 27.96
CA VAL A 424 0.56 28.31 26.54
C VAL A 424 1.86 27.97 25.84
N ARG A 425 1.83 26.97 24.96
CA ARG A 425 2.94 26.67 24.06
C ARG A 425 2.46 26.50 22.64
N GLY A 426 3.29 26.86 21.68
CA GLY A 426 2.92 26.78 20.26
C GLY A 426 3.97 27.39 19.34
N ALA A 427 3.57 27.60 18.08
CA ALA A 427 4.44 28.19 17.08
C ALA A 427 4.88 29.62 17.47
N PRO A 428 6.18 29.97 17.41
CA PRO A 428 6.69 31.29 17.78
C PRO A 428 5.98 32.45 17.05
N GLU A 429 5.77 32.32 15.75
CA GLU A 429 5.10 33.30 14.90
C GLU A 429 3.65 33.57 15.31
N THR A 430 2.99 32.57 15.93
CA THR A 430 1.63 32.69 16.45
C THR A 430 1.64 33.33 17.83
N LEU A 431 2.43 32.80 18.77
CA LEU A 431 2.44 33.25 20.17
C LEU A 431 2.91 34.71 20.31
N ILE A 432 3.82 35.17 19.46
CA ILE A 432 4.28 36.57 19.47
C ILE A 432 3.12 37.55 19.28
N ASN A 433 2.08 37.20 18.51
CA ASN A 433 0.94 38.10 18.29
C ASN A 433 0.01 38.20 19.51
N TYR A 434 0.15 37.29 20.49
CA TYR A 434 -0.65 37.25 21.71
C TYR A 434 0.10 37.76 22.95
N ALA A 435 1.39 38.05 22.81
CA ALA A 435 2.25 38.62 23.83
C ALA A 435 2.55 40.10 23.52
N PRO A 436 2.54 41.02 24.51
CA PRO A 436 2.95 42.41 24.31
C PRO A 436 4.49 42.47 24.25
N VAL A 437 5.06 42.08 23.11
CA VAL A 437 6.51 42.06 22.86
C VAL A 437 6.93 43.36 22.17
N SER A 438 8.07 43.94 22.58
CA SER A 438 8.64 45.11 21.91
C SER A 438 9.03 44.79 20.44
N ALA A 439 9.09 45.79 19.57
CA ALA A 439 9.49 45.57 18.17
C ALA A 439 10.91 44.99 18.05
N GLU A 440 11.82 45.37 18.95
CA GLU A 440 13.20 44.90 19.01
C GLU A 440 13.30 43.44 19.47
N ASP A 441 12.57 43.07 20.52
CA ASP A 441 12.50 41.68 21.01
C ASP A 441 11.83 40.76 19.98
N ARG A 442 10.80 41.27 19.27
CA ARG A 442 10.15 40.54 18.18
C ARG A 442 11.14 40.21 17.08
N ASP A 443 11.94 41.18 16.62
CA ASP A 443 12.94 40.96 15.58
C ASP A 443 14.04 39.99 16.06
N LYS A 444 14.49 40.11 17.31
CA LYS A 444 15.46 39.19 17.91
C LYS A 444 14.95 37.75 17.96
N ILE A 445 13.71 37.54 18.39
CA ILE A 445 13.09 36.21 18.43
C ILE A 445 12.97 35.64 17.01
N LEU A 446 12.45 36.42 16.05
CA LEU A 446 12.29 35.95 14.67
C LEU A 446 13.63 35.63 14.00
N LYS A 447 14.67 36.44 14.22
CA LYS A 447 16.04 36.15 13.74
C LYS A 447 16.59 34.88 14.35
N TRP A 448 16.40 34.65 15.65
CA TRP A 448 16.85 33.42 16.30
C TRP A 448 16.09 32.20 15.75
N VAL A 449 14.76 32.28 15.61
CA VAL A 449 13.94 31.22 15.00
C VAL A 449 14.41 30.90 13.59
N ALA A 450 14.68 31.90 12.76
CA ALA A 450 15.18 31.70 11.41
C ALA A 450 16.59 31.05 11.40
N ALA A 451 17.48 31.47 12.29
CA ALA A 451 18.82 30.88 12.41
C ALA A 451 18.75 29.40 12.82
N ARG A 452 17.89 29.05 13.78
CA ARG A 452 17.64 27.65 14.19
C ARG A 452 16.98 26.84 13.08
N GLY A 453 16.03 27.43 12.35
CA GLY A 453 15.41 26.82 11.19
C GLY A 453 16.41 26.44 10.08
N ARG A 454 17.43 27.28 9.83
CA ARG A 454 18.52 26.98 8.88
C ARG A 454 19.41 25.83 9.32
N LEU A 455 19.45 25.52 10.61
CA LEU A 455 20.11 24.32 11.15
C LEU A 455 19.19 23.08 11.13
N GLY A 456 17.97 23.21 10.59
CA GLY A 456 16.98 22.13 10.57
C GLY A 456 16.25 21.94 11.91
N GLU A 457 16.35 22.90 12.83
CA GLU A 457 15.75 22.81 14.16
C GLU A 457 14.34 23.41 14.17
N ARG A 458 13.37 22.67 14.74
CA ARG A 458 12.02 23.15 15.01
C ARG A 458 12.01 23.96 16.30
N VAL A 459 11.25 25.05 16.35
CA VAL A 459 11.18 25.90 17.54
C VAL A 459 9.77 25.92 18.12
N LEU A 460 9.68 25.79 19.45
CA LEU A 460 8.44 25.95 20.22
C LEU A 460 8.59 27.14 21.16
N ALA A 461 7.64 28.06 21.15
CA ALA A 461 7.57 29.14 22.12
C ALA A 461 6.73 28.70 23.33
N VAL A 462 7.16 29.11 24.53
CA VAL A 462 6.46 28.89 25.80
C VAL A 462 6.15 30.26 26.39
N ALA A 463 4.89 30.49 26.71
CA ALA A 463 4.41 31.73 27.30
C ALA A 463 3.49 31.44 28.48
N ALA A 464 3.37 32.39 29.40
CA ALA A 464 2.52 32.25 30.57
C ALA A 464 1.82 33.55 30.94
N LYS A 465 0.71 33.43 31.67
CA LYS A 465 -0.03 34.56 32.24
C LYS A 465 -0.56 34.17 33.62
N LYS A 466 -0.30 35.03 34.61
CA LYS A 466 -0.84 34.88 35.96
C LYS A 466 -2.29 35.36 36.02
N LEU A 467 -3.14 34.58 36.69
CA LEU A 467 -4.56 34.84 36.91
C LEU A 467 -4.85 34.89 38.41
N LYS A 468 -5.80 35.73 38.82
CA LYS A 468 -6.21 35.88 40.22
C LYS A 468 -7.20 34.78 40.63
N LYS A 469 -8.12 34.40 39.74
CA LYS A 469 -9.09 33.31 39.96
C LYS A 469 -9.22 32.43 38.71
N PRO A 470 -9.64 31.15 38.84
CA PRO A 470 -9.86 30.27 37.68
C PRO A 470 -11.00 30.76 36.78
N SER A 471 -12.03 31.38 37.38
CA SER A 471 -13.19 31.96 36.70
C SER A 471 -12.83 33.11 35.74
N ASP A 472 -11.64 33.68 35.89
CA ASP A 472 -11.16 34.76 35.04
C ASP A 472 -10.80 34.23 33.64
N TYR A 473 -10.55 32.93 33.48
CA TYR A 473 -10.26 32.34 32.17
C TYR A 473 -11.54 31.91 31.42
N LYS A 474 -11.78 32.51 30.26
CA LYS A 474 -12.79 32.06 29.29
C LYS A 474 -12.14 31.24 28.18
N PRO A 475 -12.47 29.94 28.04
CA PRO A 475 -11.94 29.11 26.96
C PRO A 475 -12.21 29.77 25.60
N ARG A 476 -11.15 30.00 24.82
CA ARG A 476 -11.10 30.63 23.47
C ARG A 476 -10.91 32.15 23.35
N PHE A 477 -11.12 32.98 24.38
CA PHE A 477 -11.11 34.45 24.20
C PHE A 477 -9.99 35.21 24.93
N GLU A 478 -9.37 34.63 25.96
CA GLU A 478 -8.46 35.38 26.87
C GLU A 478 -6.97 35.03 26.78
N GLU A 479 -6.54 34.34 25.71
CA GLU A 479 -5.12 34.02 25.50
C GLU A 479 -4.27 35.26 25.10
N THR A 480 -4.78 36.48 25.22
CA THR A 480 -4.05 37.74 25.00
C THR A 480 -3.38 38.25 26.27
N GLY A 481 -2.23 38.91 26.12
CA GLY A 481 -1.44 39.45 27.24
C GLY A 481 -0.53 38.40 27.89
N LEU A 482 -0.04 37.46 27.09
CA LEU A 482 0.90 36.43 27.54
C LEU A 482 2.31 37.02 27.68
N GLU A 483 3.09 36.53 28.65
CA GLU A 483 4.52 36.81 28.76
C GLU A 483 5.31 35.64 28.13
N ILE A 484 6.19 35.92 27.15
CA ILE A 484 7.05 34.89 26.56
C ILE A 484 8.13 34.53 27.59
N ILE A 485 8.07 33.30 28.10
CA ILE A 485 9.03 32.77 29.07
C ILE A 485 10.31 32.31 28.36
N GLY A 486 10.18 31.77 27.15
CA GLY A 486 11.31 31.37 26.33
C GLY A 486 10.93 30.54 25.11
N LEU A 487 11.94 30.20 24.32
CA LEU A 487 11.83 29.36 23.13
C LEU A 487 12.73 28.14 23.27
N ILE A 488 12.24 26.99 22.84
CA ILE A 488 12.97 25.72 22.87
C ILE A 488 13.17 25.26 21.43
N SER A 489 14.42 25.01 21.05
CA SER A 489 14.77 24.42 19.75
C SER A 489 14.94 22.90 19.86
N PHE A 490 14.45 22.20 18.85
CA PHE A 490 14.44 20.76 18.75
C PHE A 490 15.08 20.33 17.43
N SER A 491 16.11 19.50 17.48
CA SER A 491 16.60 18.84 16.26
C SER A 491 15.94 17.48 16.09
N ASP A 492 15.62 17.14 14.84
CA ASP A 492 15.30 15.78 14.43
C ASP A 492 16.48 15.25 13.58
N PRO A 493 17.42 14.47 14.15
CA PRO A 493 18.61 14.06 13.43
C PRO A 493 18.27 13.17 12.25
N LEU A 494 19.08 13.25 11.18
CA LEU A 494 19.03 12.33 10.06
C LEU A 494 19.36 10.91 10.53
N LYS A 495 18.70 9.91 9.94
CA LYS A 495 19.12 8.52 10.11
C LYS A 495 20.51 8.34 9.54
N LYS A 496 21.32 7.51 10.20
CA LYS A 496 22.68 7.18 9.75
C LYS A 496 22.71 6.62 8.32
N THR A 497 21.62 5.96 7.90
CA THR A 497 21.48 5.32 6.60
C THR A 497 20.96 6.26 5.50
N THR A 498 20.45 7.46 5.85
CA THR A 498 19.77 8.35 4.89
C THR A 498 20.66 8.75 3.73
N VAL A 499 21.87 9.26 4.00
CA VAL A 499 22.78 9.73 2.94
C VAL A 499 23.20 8.59 2.01
N ALA A 500 23.45 7.40 2.57
CA ALA A 500 23.78 6.21 1.79
C ALA A 500 22.60 5.76 0.92
N ALA A 501 21.38 5.77 1.48
CA ALA A 501 20.16 5.42 0.76
C ALA A 501 19.86 6.40 -0.39
N VAL A 502 20.04 7.71 -0.18
CA VAL A 502 19.90 8.73 -1.23
C VAL A 502 20.89 8.48 -2.38
N ARG A 503 22.16 8.20 -2.06
CA ARG A 503 23.16 7.86 -3.09
C ARG A 503 22.81 6.58 -3.84
N LYS A 504 22.29 5.57 -3.13
CA LYS A 504 21.85 4.31 -3.75
C LYS A 504 20.66 4.53 -4.68
N ALA A 505 19.69 5.34 -4.28
CA ALA A 505 18.55 5.73 -5.11
C ALA A 505 19.01 6.44 -6.40
N GLN A 506 19.95 7.39 -6.28
CA GLN A 506 20.52 8.09 -7.43
C GLN A 506 21.24 7.14 -8.40
N LYS A 507 22.00 6.16 -7.90
CA LYS A 507 22.61 5.11 -8.74
C LYS A 507 21.59 4.24 -9.47
N LEU A 508 20.40 4.07 -8.89
CA LEU A 508 19.26 3.39 -9.51
C LEU A 508 18.39 4.35 -10.34
N GLY A 509 18.84 5.57 -10.63
CA GLY A 509 18.06 6.54 -11.40
C GLY A 509 16.72 6.90 -10.74
N VAL A 510 16.58 6.71 -9.43
CA VAL A 510 15.39 7.09 -8.66
C VAL A 510 15.61 8.49 -8.08
N GLU A 511 14.77 9.43 -8.49
CA GLU A 511 14.76 10.77 -7.93
C GLU A 511 13.88 10.81 -6.68
N ILE A 512 14.44 11.28 -5.56
CA ILE A 512 13.69 11.45 -4.32
C ILE A 512 13.22 12.89 -4.20
N LYS A 513 11.92 13.06 -3.98
CA LYS A 513 11.26 14.34 -3.71
C LYS A 513 10.60 14.31 -2.32
N ILE A 514 10.67 15.41 -1.59
CA ILE A 514 10.15 15.55 -0.23
C ILE A 514 8.93 16.46 -0.23
N LEU A 515 7.81 15.95 0.29
CA LEU A 515 6.55 16.68 0.45
C LEU A 515 6.25 16.80 1.95
N THR A 516 6.41 17.99 2.53
CA THR A 516 6.34 18.17 3.98
C THR A 516 5.54 19.40 4.41
N GLY A 517 4.96 19.34 5.61
CA GLY A 517 4.30 20.47 6.27
C GLY A 517 5.27 21.42 6.98
N ASP A 518 6.56 21.09 7.06
CA ASP A 518 7.57 21.94 7.70
C ASP A 518 7.81 23.26 6.94
N SER A 519 8.45 24.22 7.61
CA SER A 519 8.86 25.49 7.00
C SER A 519 9.93 25.27 5.92
N ARG A 520 10.08 26.29 5.06
CA ARG A 520 11.08 26.30 3.98
C ARG A 520 12.49 26.03 4.50
N GLU A 521 12.87 26.72 5.56
CA GLU A 521 14.22 26.67 6.14
C GLU A 521 14.55 25.27 6.64
N ILE A 522 13.61 24.65 7.37
CA ILE A 522 13.80 23.32 7.96
C ILE A 522 13.83 22.26 6.86
N ALA A 523 12.89 22.32 5.92
CA ALA A 523 12.82 21.36 4.82
C ALA A 523 14.08 21.42 3.94
N GLY A 524 14.55 22.63 3.62
CA GLY A 524 15.76 22.86 2.85
C GLY A 524 17.03 22.39 3.54
N ALA A 525 17.19 22.72 4.82
CA ALA A 525 18.35 22.29 5.62
C ALA A 525 18.45 20.75 5.70
N VAL A 526 17.34 20.07 5.97
CA VAL A 526 17.29 18.60 6.05
C VAL A 526 17.54 17.97 4.68
N ALA A 527 16.98 18.51 3.60
CA ALA A 527 17.19 18.00 2.25
C ALA A 527 18.64 18.17 1.78
N TYR A 528 19.25 19.31 2.08
CA TYR A 528 20.66 19.57 1.81
C TYR A 528 21.56 18.61 2.59
N ALA A 529 21.32 18.45 3.89
CA ALA A 529 22.07 17.51 4.74
C ALA A 529 21.91 16.05 4.29
N ALA A 530 20.75 15.68 3.74
CA ALA A 530 20.50 14.35 3.17
C ALA A 530 21.17 14.13 1.80
N GLY A 531 21.69 15.20 1.16
CA GLY A 531 22.28 15.15 -0.19
C GLY A 531 21.26 15.15 -1.34
N LEU A 532 20.06 15.67 -1.10
CA LEU A 532 18.99 15.75 -2.11
C LEU A 532 19.13 17.00 -3.00
N THR A 533 19.47 18.14 -2.41
CA THR A 533 19.59 19.45 -3.07
C THR A 533 21.03 19.95 -3.08
N ARG A 534 21.33 20.93 -3.95
CA ARG A 534 22.66 21.56 -4.03
C ARG A 534 22.75 22.77 -3.10
N SER A 535 21.63 23.41 -2.82
CA SER A 535 21.52 24.49 -1.85
C SER A 535 20.30 24.25 -0.93
N PRO A 536 20.33 24.77 0.31
CA PRO A 536 19.19 24.72 1.23
C PRO A 536 18.03 25.63 0.79
N GLU A 537 18.25 26.53 -0.17
CA GLU A 537 17.22 27.40 -0.75
C GLU A 537 16.44 26.75 -1.91
N ASP A 538 16.85 25.57 -2.38
CA ASP A 538 16.20 24.80 -3.46
C ASP A 538 14.85 24.17 -3.01
N VAL A 539 13.95 25.01 -2.50
CA VAL A 539 12.68 24.64 -1.88
C VAL A 539 11.57 25.55 -2.39
N ILE A 540 10.43 24.96 -2.73
CA ILE A 540 9.22 25.71 -3.06
C ILE A 540 8.15 25.50 -1.98
N THR A 541 7.37 26.52 -1.66
CA THR A 541 6.30 26.42 -0.64
C THR A 541 4.93 26.20 -1.26
N GLY A 542 4.00 25.61 -0.50
CA GLY A 542 2.60 25.43 -0.93
C GLY A 542 1.94 26.71 -1.44
N THR A 543 2.22 27.85 -0.79
CA THR A 543 1.72 29.17 -1.20
C THR A 543 2.24 29.64 -2.55
N GLU A 544 3.42 29.18 -2.99
CA GLU A 544 3.99 29.52 -4.30
C GLU A 544 3.47 28.58 -5.41
N LEU A 545 2.91 27.42 -5.02
CA LEU A 545 2.23 26.51 -5.94
C LEU A 545 0.80 26.98 -6.22
N GLU A 546 0.22 27.78 -5.34
CA GLU A 546 -1.13 28.34 -5.51
C GLU A 546 -1.14 29.35 -6.65
N GLY A 547 -2.15 29.24 -7.52
CA GLY A 547 -2.32 30.14 -8.67
C GLY A 547 -1.49 29.78 -9.90
N LEU A 548 -0.59 28.78 -9.84
CA LEU A 548 0.13 28.31 -11.02
C LEU A 548 -0.79 27.63 -12.03
N SER A 549 -0.53 27.87 -13.32
CA SER A 549 -1.17 27.12 -14.41
C SER A 549 -0.72 25.65 -14.38
N ALA A 550 -1.43 24.78 -15.12
CA ALA A 550 -1.07 23.35 -15.18
C ALA A 550 0.33 23.11 -15.76
N ASN A 551 0.76 23.94 -16.72
CA ASN A 551 2.09 23.83 -17.33
C ASN A 551 3.18 24.34 -16.38
N ASP A 552 2.97 25.49 -15.74
CA ASP A 552 3.95 26.04 -14.78
C ASP A 552 4.12 25.11 -13.58
N LEU A 553 3.03 24.48 -13.12
CA LEU A 553 3.09 23.48 -12.06
C LEU A 553 3.92 22.27 -12.48
N ALA A 554 3.81 21.82 -13.73
CA ALA A 554 4.62 20.71 -14.24
C ALA A 554 6.11 21.07 -14.23
N ASP A 555 6.48 22.23 -14.76
CA ASP A 555 7.88 22.69 -14.79
C ASP A 555 8.48 22.82 -13.39
N VAL A 556 7.71 23.36 -12.46
CA VAL A 556 8.08 23.45 -11.03
C VAL A 556 8.24 22.06 -10.42
N CYS A 557 7.30 21.14 -10.66
CA CYS A 557 7.36 19.78 -10.14
C CYS A 557 8.57 19.00 -10.67
N LEU A 558 8.97 19.24 -11.92
CA LEU A 558 10.16 18.64 -12.53
C LEU A 558 11.44 19.25 -11.95
N LYS A 559 11.49 20.56 -11.75
CA LYS A 559 12.67 21.29 -11.28
C LYS A 559 12.97 21.08 -9.79
N TYR A 560 11.98 21.20 -8.92
CA TYR A 560 12.18 21.20 -7.47
C TYR A 560 12.09 19.79 -6.87
N LYS A 561 12.88 19.56 -5.82
CA LYS A 561 12.87 18.31 -5.05
C LYS A 561 12.20 18.43 -3.70
N VAL A 562 12.04 19.64 -3.18
CA VAL A 562 11.53 19.87 -1.82
C VAL A 562 10.35 20.81 -1.88
N PHE A 563 9.21 20.34 -1.37
CA PHE A 563 7.96 21.07 -1.31
C PHE A 563 7.58 21.24 0.17
N ALA A 564 7.67 22.46 0.67
CA ALA A 564 7.45 22.82 2.07
C ALA A 564 6.05 23.42 2.29
N ARG A 565 5.50 23.28 3.49
CA ARG A 565 4.14 23.73 3.86
C ARG A 565 3.06 23.32 2.84
N VAL A 566 3.15 22.11 2.29
CA VAL A 566 2.15 21.61 1.34
C VAL A 566 0.93 21.02 2.05
N SER A 567 -0.26 21.37 1.57
CA SER A 567 -1.53 20.78 2.05
C SER A 567 -1.73 19.35 1.50
N PRO A 568 -2.63 18.55 2.09
CA PRO A 568 -3.01 17.24 1.56
C PRO A 568 -3.46 17.27 0.09
N GLU A 569 -4.25 18.27 -0.28
CA GLU A 569 -4.74 18.48 -1.64
C GLU A 569 -3.60 18.85 -2.60
N GLN A 570 -2.66 19.68 -2.15
CA GLN A 570 -1.47 20.04 -2.91
C GLN A 570 -0.56 18.82 -3.13
N LYS A 571 -0.38 17.98 -2.10
CA LYS A 571 0.36 16.70 -2.25
C LYS A 571 -0.26 15.86 -3.35
N HIS A 572 -1.58 15.68 -3.33
CA HIS A 572 -2.29 14.94 -4.37
C HIS A 572 -2.08 15.53 -5.77
N LYS A 573 -2.18 16.86 -5.92
CA LYS A 573 -1.97 17.56 -7.20
C LYS A 573 -0.53 17.40 -7.73
N ILE A 574 0.47 17.48 -6.85
CA ILE A 574 1.89 17.27 -7.20
C ILE A 574 2.08 15.84 -7.74
N ILE A 575 1.55 14.83 -7.03
CA ILE A 575 1.64 13.43 -7.46
C ILE A 575 0.97 13.23 -8.81
N GLN A 576 -0.25 13.73 -9.02
CA GLN A 576 -0.93 13.63 -10.32
C GLN A 576 -0.14 14.28 -11.46
N THR A 577 0.49 15.43 -11.19
CA THR A 577 1.29 16.14 -12.20
C THR A 577 2.54 15.34 -12.59
N LEU A 578 3.27 14.81 -11.60
CA LEU A 578 4.47 14.00 -11.83
C LEU A 578 4.16 12.69 -12.58
N LYS A 579 2.99 12.10 -12.35
CA LYS A 579 2.54 10.87 -13.02
C LYS A 579 2.39 10.99 -14.54
N ASN A 580 2.26 12.20 -15.06
CA ASN A 580 2.21 12.43 -16.51
C ASN A 580 3.58 12.18 -17.18
N PHE A 581 4.67 12.20 -16.41
CA PHE A 581 6.03 12.11 -16.91
C PHE A 581 6.79 10.87 -16.41
N TYR A 582 6.50 10.44 -15.18
CA TYR A 582 7.26 9.39 -14.48
C TYR A 582 6.34 8.38 -13.79
N SER A 583 6.87 7.19 -13.52
CA SER A 583 6.29 6.28 -12.52
C SER A 583 6.58 6.80 -11.11
N VAL A 584 5.52 7.18 -10.38
CA VAL A 584 5.62 7.84 -9.07
C VAL A 584 5.24 6.90 -7.94
N GLY A 585 6.17 6.69 -7.00
CA GLY A 585 5.89 6.10 -5.70
C GLY A 585 5.64 7.18 -4.65
N TYR A 586 4.72 6.96 -3.71
CA TYR A 586 4.48 7.87 -2.59
C TYR A 586 4.56 7.13 -1.25
N LEU A 587 5.44 7.57 -0.35
CA LEU A 587 5.52 7.11 1.03
C LEU A 587 4.79 8.09 1.96
N GLY A 588 3.68 7.64 2.53
CA GLY A 588 2.84 8.38 3.47
C GLY A 588 2.50 7.56 4.71
N GLU A 589 1.93 8.19 5.73
CA GLU A 589 1.63 7.53 7.03
C GLU A 589 0.29 7.94 7.62
N GLY A 590 -0.10 9.19 7.39
CA GLY A 590 -1.26 9.80 8.02
C GLY A 590 -2.54 9.67 7.19
N ILE A 591 -3.66 9.97 7.84
CA ILE A 591 -4.99 10.11 7.22
C ILE A 591 -4.94 11.07 6.03
N ASN A 592 -4.20 12.17 6.21
CA ASN A 592 -3.99 13.22 5.21
C ASN A 592 -3.23 12.74 3.96
N ASP A 593 -2.54 11.62 4.02
CA ASP A 593 -1.77 11.07 2.91
C ASP A 593 -2.60 10.13 2.02
N ALA A 594 -3.77 9.68 2.50
CA ALA A 594 -4.60 8.69 1.79
C ALA A 594 -4.96 9.10 0.34
N PRO A 595 -5.36 10.36 0.04
CA PRO A 595 -5.63 10.78 -1.34
C PRO A 595 -4.38 10.71 -2.23
N ALA A 596 -3.20 11.03 -1.71
CA ALA A 596 -1.94 10.99 -2.45
C ALA A 596 -1.45 9.55 -2.65
N LEU A 597 -1.60 8.68 -1.64
CA LEU A 597 -1.32 7.24 -1.71
C LEU A 597 -2.13 6.57 -2.82
N LYS A 598 -3.45 6.82 -2.84
CA LYS A 598 -4.35 6.26 -3.86
C LYS A 598 -4.11 6.83 -5.27
N ALA A 599 -3.54 8.03 -5.35
CA ALA A 599 -3.24 8.69 -6.61
C ALA A 599 -1.90 8.24 -7.22
N ALA A 600 -0.91 7.85 -6.41
CA ALA A 600 0.39 7.37 -6.87
C ALA A 600 0.27 6.13 -7.78
N ASN A 601 1.34 5.79 -8.52
CA ASN A 601 1.42 4.47 -9.15
C ASN A 601 1.61 3.38 -8.08
N VAL A 602 2.36 3.71 -7.02
CA VAL A 602 2.59 2.83 -5.87
C VAL A 602 2.37 3.62 -4.58
N GLY A 603 1.36 3.25 -3.81
CA GLY A 603 1.20 3.73 -2.43
C GLY A 603 2.06 2.90 -1.48
N ILE A 604 2.90 3.55 -0.68
CA ILE A 604 3.79 2.90 0.27
C ILE A 604 3.52 3.47 1.66
N VAL A 605 3.43 2.62 2.67
CA VAL A 605 3.25 3.02 4.07
C VAL A 605 4.19 2.24 4.98
N VAL A 606 4.37 2.69 6.20
CA VAL A 606 5.01 1.90 7.26
C VAL A 606 3.99 1.03 7.99
N LYS A 607 4.46 -0.01 8.69
CA LYS A 607 3.60 -0.91 9.47
C LYS A 607 2.70 -0.15 10.46
N ASP A 608 3.23 0.87 11.12
CA ASP A 608 2.55 1.64 12.16
C ASP A 608 1.75 2.84 11.61
N ALA A 609 1.55 2.93 10.29
CA ALA A 609 0.73 3.95 9.68
C ALA A 609 -0.76 3.79 10.05
N SER A 610 -1.51 4.89 9.94
CA SER A 610 -2.98 4.87 10.14
C SER A 610 -3.65 3.84 9.24
N ASP A 611 -4.75 3.24 9.69
CA ASP A 611 -5.42 2.18 8.93
C ASP A 611 -5.91 2.64 7.57
N ILE A 612 -6.40 3.87 7.48
CA ILE A 612 -6.79 4.48 6.20
C ILE A 612 -5.62 4.62 5.22
N ALA A 613 -4.42 4.94 5.71
CA ALA A 613 -3.21 4.98 4.89
C ALA A 613 -2.84 3.55 4.47
N ARG A 614 -2.84 2.58 5.39
CA ARG A 614 -2.57 1.16 5.10
C ARG A 614 -3.53 0.56 4.09
N GLU A 615 -4.79 0.99 4.11
CA GLU A 615 -5.77 0.51 3.15
C GLU A 615 -5.61 1.13 1.76
N SER A 616 -5.19 2.39 1.71
CA SER A 616 -4.91 3.11 0.47
C SER A 616 -3.59 2.72 -0.20
N ALA A 617 -2.71 1.99 0.50
CA ALA A 617 -1.38 1.63 0.06
C ALA A 617 -1.30 0.22 -0.56
N ASP A 618 -0.29 0.04 -1.41
CA ASP A 618 0.05 -1.21 -2.09
C ASP A 618 1.17 -1.99 -1.38
N ILE A 619 2.08 -1.26 -0.73
CA ILE A 619 3.30 -1.75 -0.10
C ILE A 619 3.35 -1.31 1.37
N ILE A 620 3.74 -2.22 2.26
CA ILE A 620 3.92 -1.98 3.69
C ILE A 620 5.38 -2.23 4.06
N LEU A 621 6.05 -1.22 4.62
CA LEU A 621 7.41 -1.30 5.14
C LEU A 621 7.36 -1.72 6.62
N LEU A 622 7.97 -2.85 6.95
CA LEU A 622 8.05 -3.33 8.34
C LEU A 622 9.04 -2.52 9.17
N ASN A 623 10.02 -1.91 8.51
CA ASN A 623 10.94 -0.96 9.13
C ASN A 623 10.89 0.36 8.38
N LYS A 624 10.72 1.44 9.13
CA LYS A 624 10.65 2.80 8.59
C LYS A 624 12.06 3.24 8.17
N GLY A 625 12.33 3.31 6.88
CA GLY A 625 13.62 3.80 6.39
C GLY A 625 13.71 3.82 4.86
N LEU A 626 14.36 4.86 4.34
CA LEU A 626 14.56 5.03 2.90
C LEU A 626 15.38 3.88 2.29
N GLU A 627 16.36 3.33 3.01
CA GLU A 627 17.20 2.21 2.54
C GLU A 627 16.36 0.97 2.20
N VAL A 628 15.44 0.60 3.10
CA VAL A 628 14.54 -0.55 2.92
C VAL A 628 13.71 -0.40 1.66
N LEU A 629 13.23 0.83 1.42
CA LEU A 629 12.44 1.14 0.24
C LEU A 629 13.27 1.08 -1.06
N VAL A 630 14.49 1.64 -1.05
CA VAL A 630 15.40 1.58 -2.20
C VAL A 630 15.81 0.14 -2.52
N ASP A 631 16.01 -0.69 -1.49
CA ASP A 631 16.20 -2.14 -1.64
C ASP A 631 14.99 -2.85 -2.24
N GLY A 632 13.80 -2.40 -1.85
CA GLY A 632 12.54 -2.84 -2.43
C GLY A 632 12.44 -2.54 -3.93
N VAL A 633 12.79 -1.32 -4.35
CA VAL A 633 12.81 -0.94 -5.78
C VAL A 633 13.81 -1.81 -6.54
N HIS A 634 15.02 -2.01 -6.01
CA HIS A 634 16.03 -2.86 -6.62
C HIS A 634 15.54 -4.30 -6.84
N GLU A 635 14.94 -4.92 -5.82
CA GLU A 635 14.40 -6.28 -5.97
C GLU A 635 13.16 -6.35 -6.88
N GLY A 636 12.29 -5.33 -6.85
CA GLY A 636 11.17 -5.24 -7.80
C GLY A 636 11.66 -5.24 -9.24
N ARG A 637 12.71 -4.46 -9.55
CA ARG A 637 13.35 -4.45 -10.88
C ARG A 637 13.93 -5.81 -11.27
N LYS A 638 14.59 -6.49 -10.32
CA LYS A 638 15.15 -7.83 -10.56
C LYS A 638 14.08 -8.86 -10.92
N VAL A 639 13.00 -8.90 -10.14
CA VAL A 639 11.86 -9.81 -10.39
C VAL A 639 11.28 -9.56 -11.78
N PHE A 640 11.05 -8.29 -12.11
CA PHE A 640 10.46 -7.93 -13.38
C PHE A 640 11.40 -8.18 -14.58
N ALA A 641 12.70 -7.95 -14.43
CA ALA A 641 13.70 -8.27 -15.46
C ALA A 641 13.73 -9.78 -15.76
N ASN A 642 13.67 -10.64 -14.73
CA ASN A 642 13.60 -12.09 -14.90
C ASN A 642 12.32 -12.55 -15.59
N VAL A 643 11.16 -12.01 -15.18
CA VAL A 643 9.88 -12.31 -15.85
C VAL A 643 9.93 -11.88 -17.32
N SER A 644 10.47 -10.68 -17.59
CA SER A 644 10.65 -10.18 -18.96
C SER A 644 11.60 -11.06 -19.77
N LYS A 645 12.71 -11.52 -19.19
CA LYS A 645 13.68 -12.43 -19.82
C LYS A 645 13.02 -13.76 -20.20
N TYR A 646 12.23 -14.33 -19.29
CA TYR A 646 11.45 -15.54 -19.57
C TYR A 646 10.47 -15.33 -20.73
N ILE A 647 9.65 -14.27 -20.70
CA ILE A 647 8.70 -13.95 -21.78
C ILE A 647 9.41 -13.82 -23.13
N ARG A 648 10.54 -13.10 -23.18
CA ARG A 648 11.32 -12.93 -24.42
C ARG A 648 11.80 -14.27 -24.95
N ALA A 649 12.35 -15.12 -24.09
CA ALA A 649 12.86 -16.44 -24.48
C ALA A 649 11.72 -17.34 -24.99
N THR A 650 10.59 -17.43 -24.26
CA THR A 650 9.46 -18.30 -24.62
C THR A 650 8.86 -17.88 -25.95
N LEU A 651 8.60 -16.59 -26.12
CA LEU A 651 7.99 -16.11 -27.37
C LEU A 651 8.93 -16.30 -28.57
N ALA A 652 10.22 -15.97 -28.43
CA ALA A 652 11.18 -16.13 -29.53
C ALA A 652 11.28 -17.60 -29.99
N SER A 653 11.35 -18.55 -29.05
CA SER A 653 11.38 -19.98 -29.33
C SER A 653 10.09 -20.46 -30.01
N ASN A 654 8.93 -20.13 -29.44
CA ASN A 654 7.64 -20.60 -29.93
C ASN A 654 7.31 -20.03 -31.32
N PHE A 655 7.61 -18.75 -31.57
CA PHE A 655 7.40 -18.14 -32.89
C PHE A 655 8.37 -18.69 -33.94
N GLY A 656 9.63 -18.93 -33.59
CA GLY A 656 10.62 -19.51 -34.50
C GLY A 656 10.18 -20.88 -35.02
N ASN A 657 9.84 -21.78 -34.11
CA ASN A 657 9.31 -23.10 -34.42
C ASN A 657 8.00 -22.99 -35.23
N PHE A 658 7.08 -22.13 -34.80
CA PHE A 658 5.80 -21.93 -35.50
C PHE A 658 5.98 -21.56 -36.97
N TYR A 659 6.80 -20.56 -37.27
CA TYR A 659 7.03 -20.11 -38.64
C TYR A 659 7.79 -21.14 -39.46
N ALA A 660 8.81 -21.79 -38.88
CA ALA A 660 9.56 -22.84 -39.56
C ALA A 660 8.65 -23.97 -40.03
N VAL A 661 7.89 -24.55 -39.10
CA VAL A 661 7.02 -25.68 -39.40
C VAL A 661 5.88 -25.26 -40.33
N ALA A 662 5.27 -24.08 -40.12
CA ALA A 662 4.24 -23.55 -41.01
C ALA A 662 4.73 -23.40 -42.46
N ILE A 663 5.91 -22.81 -42.67
CA ILE A 663 6.48 -22.59 -44.00
C ILE A 663 6.90 -23.92 -44.64
N SER A 664 7.51 -24.84 -43.89
CA SER A 664 7.92 -26.15 -44.41
C SER A 664 6.77 -26.94 -45.02
N THR A 665 5.55 -26.85 -44.48
CA THR A 665 4.37 -27.54 -45.04
C THR A 665 4.04 -27.16 -46.49
N LEU A 666 4.49 -26.00 -46.95
CA LEU A 666 4.29 -25.56 -48.34
C LEU A 666 5.20 -26.32 -49.30
N PHE A 667 6.36 -26.80 -48.84
CA PHE A 667 7.38 -27.43 -49.67
C PHE A 667 7.31 -28.97 -49.66
N ILE A 668 6.68 -29.58 -48.65
CA ILE A 668 6.73 -31.05 -48.45
C ILE A 668 5.35 -31.66 -48.28
N ASP A 669 5.14 -32.86 -48.84
CA ASP A 669 3.82 -33.54 -48.89
C ASP A 669 3.44 -34.29 -47.61
N TYR A 670 4.32 -34.31 -46.62
CA TYR A 670 4.10 -34.90 -45.30
C TYR A 670 4.11 -33.84 -44.20
N LEU A 671 3.72 -34.21 -42.98
CA LEU A 671 3.79 -33.29 -41.84
C LEU A 671 5.26 -33.08 -41.43
N PRO A 672 5.79 -31.84 -41.39
CA PRO A 672 7.18 -31.59 -41.00
C PRO A 672 7.48 -32.07 -39.57
N MET A 673 6.48 -31.97 -38.70
CA MET A 673 6.49 -32.54 -37.37
C MET A 673 5.11 -33.11 -37.03
N LEU A 674 5.11 -34.26 -36.37
CA LEU A 674 3.89 -34.86 -35.81
C LEU A 674 3.41 -34.04 -34.60
N PRO A 675 2.09 -34.00 -34.33
CA PRO A 675 1.54 -33.37 -33.12
C PRO A 675 2.24 -33.81 -31.82
N VAL A 676 2.53 -35.11 -31.72
CA VAL A 676 3.26 -35.70 -30.58
C VAL A 676 4.66 -35.11 -30.41
N GLN A 677 5.37 -34.87 -31.51
CA GLN A 677 6.72 -34.30 -31.49
C GLN A 677 6.69 -32.82 -31.08
N LEU A 678 5.69 -32.05 -31.54
CA LEU A 678 5.50 -30.65 -31.14
C LEU A 678 5.21 -30.54 -29.63
N LEU A 679 4.33 -31.39 -29.11
CA LEU A 679 4.00 -31.42 -27.68
C LEU A 679 5.20 -31.83 -26.82
N LEU A 680 5.97 -32.83 -27.28
CA LEU A 680 7.20 -33.26 -26.60
C LEU A 680 8.25 -32.15 -26.59
N LEU A 681 8.46 -31.47 -27.72
CA LEU A 681 9.42 -30.39 -27.85
C LEU A 681 9.10 -29.26 -26.85
N ASN A 682 7.83 -28.83 -26.79
CA ASN A 682 7.41 -27.79 -25.86
C ASN A 682 7.61 -28.20 -24.40
N LEU A 683 7.31 -29.45 -24.05
CA LEU A 683 7.57 -29.95 -22.70
C LEU A 683 9.05 -29.89 -22.35
N LEU A 684 9.93 -30.29 -23.27
CA LEU A 684 11.38 -30.31 -23.08
C LEU A 684 11.99 -28.90 -23.08
N SER A 685 11.42 -27.94 -23.81
CA SER A 685 11.90 -26.55 -23.85
C SER A 685 11.37 -25.71 -22.68
N ASP A 686 10.08 -25.81 -22.37
CA ASP A 686 9.43 -24.92 -21.41
C ASP A 686 9.85 -25.23 -19.98
N PHE A 687 10.06 -26.51 -19.65
CA PHE A 687 10.42 -26.92 -18.29
C PHE A 687 11.74 -26.30 -17.80
N PRO A 688 12.87 -26.38 -18.53
CA PRO A 688 14.09 -25.68 -18.17
C PRO A 688 13.94 -24.16 -18.11
N MET A 689 13.12 -23.57 -19.00
CA MET A 689 12.94 -22.12 -19.10
C MET A 689 12.30 -21.49 -17.86
N ILE A 690 11.59 -22.28 -17.03
CA ILE A 690 11.08 -21.82 -15.73
C ILE A 690 12.21 -21.33 -14.82
N ALA A 691 13.41 -21.91 -14.93
CA ALA A 691 14.58 -21.52 -14.14
C ALA A 691 15.01 -20.05 -14.40
N ILE A 692 14.68 -19.49 -15.56
CA ILE A 692 14.97 -18.08 -15.93
C ILE A 692 14.32 -17.10 -14.93
N SER A 693 13.19 -17.46 -14.33
CA SER A 693 12.54 -16.64 -13.30
C SER A 693 13.42 -16.38 -12.06
N GLY A 694 14.36 -17.29 -11.78
CA GLY A 694 15.29 -17.24 -10.66
C GLY A 694 16.70 -16.73 -11.02
N ASP A 695 16.89 -16.27 -12.25
CA ASP A 695 18.20 -15.88 -12.77
C ASP A 695 18.77 -14.62 -12.07
N THR A 696 20.06 -14.41 -12.27
CA THR A 696 20.75 -13.15 -11.95
C THR A 696 20.51 -12.10 -13.04
N VAL A 697 20.54 -10.84 -12.63
CA VAL A 697 20.29 -9.69 -13.51
C VAL A 697 21.47 -8.75 -13.41
N ASP A 698 21.91 -8.24 -14.55
CA ASP A 698 23.02 -7.30 -14.62
C ASP A 698 22.66 -5.99 -13.93
N SER A 699 23.62 -5.42 -13.19
CA SER A 699 23.43 -4.16 -12.46
C SER A 699 23.01 -3.00 -13.36
N ASN A 700 23.46 -3.00 -14.62
CA ASN A 700 23.09 -1.99 -15.61
C ASN A 700 21.61 -2.06 -15.99
N GLU A 701 21.02 -3.26 -16.11
CA GLU A 701 19.58 -3.45 -16.40
C GLU A 701 18.71 -2.95 -15.23
N LEU A 702 19.25 -2.94 -14.01
CA LEU A 702 18.57 -2.47 -12.81
C LEU A 702 18.64 -0.95 -12.62
N THR A 703 19.42 -0.21 -13.42
CA THR A 703 19.58 1.26 -13.24
C THR A 703 18.37 2.06 -13.70
N LYS A 704 17.55 1.51 -14.60
CA LYS A 704 16.32 2.14 -15.09
C LYS A 704 15.18 1.14 -15.03
N PRO A 705 13.93 1.59 -14.91
CA PRO A 705 12.79 0.69 -14.99
C PRO A 705 12.69 0.08 -16.39
N SER A 706 12.60 -1.25 -16.47
CA SER A 706 12.19 -1.93 -17.68
C SER A 706 10.70 -1.71 -17.89
N LYS A 707 10.29 -1.10 -19.02
CA LYS A 707 8.88 -0.96 -19.38
C LYS A 707 8.48 -2.15 -20.25
N PHE A 708 7.40 -2.86 -19.89
CA PHE A 708 6.84 -3.87 -20.78
C PHE A 708 6.27 -3.18 -22.02
N ASN A 709 6.93 -3.34 -23.17
CA ASN A 709 6.43 -2.78 -24.43
C ASN A 709 6.08 -3.92 -25.37
N LEU A 710 4.79 -4.26 -25.40
CA LEU A 710 4.27 -5.35 -26.21
C LEU A 710 4.73 -5.29 -27.68
N LYS A 711 4.78 -4.10 -28.28
CA LYS A 711 5.21 -3.94 -29.68
C LYS A 711 6.67 -4.31 -29.85
N GLN A 712 7.54 -3.86 -28.95
CA GLN A 712 8.96 -4.21 -29.00
C GLN A 712 9.18 -5.70 -28.76
N PHE A 713 8.46 -6.29 -27.80
CA PHE A 713 8.52 -7.72 -27.53
C PHE A 713 8.04 -8.55 -28.73
N ALA A 714 6.91 -8.18 -29.34
CA ALA A 714 6.39 -8.86 -30.52
C ALA A 714 7.33 -8.73 -31.71
N VAL A 715 7.84 -7.53 -32.01
CA VAL A 715 8.80 -7.31 -33.11
C VAL A 715 10.08 -8.10 -32.89
N LEU A 716 10.64 -8.06 -31.69
CA LEU A 716 11.86 -8.80 -31.35
C LEU A 716 11.62 -10.31 -31.44
N ALA A 717 10.51 -10.81 -30.89
CA ALA A 717 10.17 -12.22 -30.94
C ALA A 717 9.91 -12.70 -32.37
N SER A 718 9.23 -11.90 -33.21
CA SER A 718 9.05 -12.21 -34.63
C SER A 718 10.36 -12.17 -35.42
N LEU A 719 11.26 -11.23 -35.12
CA LEU A 719 12.56 -11.13 -35.80
C LEU A 719 13.49 -12.28 -35.41
N LEU A 720 13.58 -12.60 -34.11
CA LEU A 720 14.32 -13.77 -33.63
C LEU A 720 13.68 -15.07 -34.14
N GLY A 721 12.35 -15.11 -34.20
CA GLY A 721 11.60 -16.20 -34.81
C GLY A 721 11.99 -16.40 -36.27
N LEU A 722 12.04 -15.34 -37.07
CA LEU A 722 12.51 -15.38 -38.46
C LEU A 722 13.94 -15.91 -38.59
N VAL A 723 14.85 -15.49 -37.71
CA VAL A 723 16.23 -16.00 -37.69
C VAL A 723 16.26 -17.49 -37.38
N SER A 724 15.51 -17.93 -36.36
CA SER A 724 15.33 -19.35 -36.04
C SER A 724 14.76 -20.12 -37.24
N THR A 725 13.75 -19.56 -37.91
CA THR A 725 13.14 -20.17 -39.09
C THR A 725 14.13 -20.37 -40.24
N VAL A 726 14.99 -19.39 -40.52
CA VAL A 726 16.04 -19.56 -41.54
C VAL A 726 17.00 -20.68 -41.15
N PHE A 727 17.39 -20.75 -39.88
CA PHE A 727 18.23 -21.84 -39.37
C PHE A 727 17.54 -23.20 -39.51
N ASP A 728 16.29 -23.31 -39.05
CA ASP A 728 15.48 -24.52 -39.11
C ASP A 728 15.27 -25.00 -40.54
N LEU A 729 14.97 -24.08 -41.48
CA LEU A 729 14.84 -24.39 -42.91
C LEU A 729 16.18 -24.80 -43.54
N THR A 730 17.30 -24.22 -43.11
CA THR A 730 18.64 -24.61 -43.59
C THR A 730 18.97 -26.02 -43.13
N VAL A 731 18.74 -26.33 -41.85
CA VAL A 731 18.92 -27.68 -41.29
C VAL A 731 18.00 -28.65 -42.01
N PHE A 732 16.72 -28.30 -42.17
CA PHE A 732 15.78 -29.11 -42.92
C PHE A 732 16.28 -29.41 -44.34
N GLY A 733 16.73 -28.39 -45.07
CA GLY A 733 17.29 -28.55 -46.42
C GLY A 733 18.54 -29.44 -46.49
N ILE A 734 19.40 -29.43 -45.46
CA ILE A 734 20.56 -30.33 -45.37
C ILE A 734 20.13 -31.80 -45.21
N PHE A 735 19.05 -32.06 -44.48
CA PHE A 735 18.55 -33.41 -44.20
C PHE A 735 17.42 -33.85 -45.15
N PHE A 736 17.05 -33.03 -46.14
CA PHE A 736 15.98 -33.29 -47.11
C PHE A 736 16.44 -34.14 -48.32
N GLU A 737 17.50 -34.93 -48.18
CA GLU A 737 17.91 -35.91 -49.22
C GLU A 737 16.95 -37.10 -49.34
#